data_AF-A0A931Y6N6-F1
#
_entry.id   AF-A0A931Y6N6-F1
#
_cell.length_a   1.000
_cell.length_b   1.000
_cell.length_c   1.000
_cell.angle_alpha   90.00
_cell.angle_beta   90.00
_cell.angle_gamma   90.00
#
_symmetry.space_group_name_H-M   'P 1'
#
loop_
_entity.id
_entity.type
_entity.pdbx_description
1 polymer ?
#
loop_
_entity_poly.entity_id
_entity_poly.type
_entity_poly.pdbx_seq_one_letter_code
_entity_poly.pdbx_strand_id
1 'polypeptide(L)'
;MKKAEGFTIPEIMMGMVIMLLVMGAVLTIYNMSQVSWTEGNAQIGIERDASIAMGKMLRGISGVYGIMDAKSVNTPNSTPPNIDNTVVFTGVDNVNRSFYLSNGELWYDPNTSTSGGESRIVKNVSGLEFIRGNGTTQYGSEDRLGIRYSYSISSSTEYFIRWESTSIITRIIKPCKGRGCPAASFIKLSNNEIRATMHQGDSMKAFYIAEGGIDKAKQVLYNSFRDVFIASGWTTSSFTWFDNPSNYAGGLPTNEILGGGRYTVTVTSVTTPGTGQRDVEMLSTATVGNEIRKVRGTVRYELRASGVFDYAYFINNFGWFYGAGITAHGNTRSNGNFAFSGNPTVNGDIYAAINTALGAAGTITGSSRNNTISWYRSNAPAQARPTNPTATSEDSNSNGLLDSGEDTNMSGQLDTYAYEPGYNGTSTRYQYQQILDMPYLGDLQDYRNIAIAENGQITQGGVTLVNNVYSGTGPDNVTGTPDDGSIVLTGTVSNPIVLSGPVVVNGDLLIKGTVQGQGTIYAGRNVHVLDNLTYANGPAWPKPDTNPAQTDTTNNSRDFLGLAAKGNVVIGNYTNTGWQSNCLRYLRPPFTQAYTTDATDAPLGYDSDNYSGNGYLFNGNYTVSDGGTKVGGASRKYYESSLADSTITSIGASVNVQNVNAVIYTNHVITGKLGAFSVNGGMVSRDEAMVYSGSIKMNYDIRVRSRGDDFHLPRGLEPPRVITWSQN
;
A
#
# COMPACT_ATOMS: atom_id res chain seq x y z
N MET A 1 -73.48 -18.15 29.05
CA MET A 1 -73.96 -17.46 27.83
C MET A 1 -74.39 -16.04 28.22
N LYS A 2 -73.49 -15.04 28.10
CA LYS A 2 -73.85 -13.63 28.25
C LYS A 2 -74.48 -13.18 26.93
N LYS A 3 -75.75 -12.74 26.95
CA LYS A 3 -76.41 -12.15 25.80
C LYS A 3 -75.61 -10.90 25.41
N ALA A 4 -75.06 -10.91 24.20
CA ALA A 4 -74.53 -9.70 23.59
C ALA A 4 -75.74 -8.79 23.31
N GLU A 5 -75.84 -7.69 24.04
CA GLU A 5 -76.83 -6.65 23.77
C GLU A 5 -76.42 -5.97 22.46
N GLY A 6 -77.17 -6.25 21.40
CA GLY A 6 -76.98 -5.60 20.10
C GLY A 6 -77.38 -4.13 20.18
N PHE A 7 -76.65 -3.28 19.45
CA PHE A 7 -76.94 -1.86 19.34
C PHE A 7 -78.38 -1.63 18.89
N THR A 8 -79.07 -0.71 19.56
CA THR A 8 -80.43 -0.33 19.19
C THR A 8 -80.40 0.48 17.89
N ILE A 9 -81.46 0.36 17.07
CA ILE A 9 -81.56 1.10 15.80
C ILE A 9 -81.29 2.62 15.96
N PRO A 10 -81.76 3.30 17.03
CA PRO A 10 -81.43 4.71 17.26
C PRO A 10 -79.93 4.98 17.46
N GLU A 11 -79.19 4.09 18.13
CA GLU A 11 -77.74 4.24 18.32
C GLU A 11 -76.98 4.10 17.00
N ILE A 12 -77.41 3.17 16.15
CA ILE A 12 -76.83 3.01 14.80
C ILE A 12 -77.13 4.25 13.94
N MET A 13 -78.33 4.83 14.02
CA MET A 13 -78.68 6.06 13.30
C MET A 13 -77.87 7.26 13.81
N MET A 14 -77.69 7.41 15.12
CA MET A 14 -76.86 8.47 15.71
C MET A 14 -75.39 8.33 15.29
N GLY A 15 -74.86 7.11 15.27
CA GLY A 15 -73.50 6.81 14.80
C GLY A 15 -73.30 7.18 13.33
N MET A 16 -74.27 6.89 12.46
CA MET A 16 -74.22 7.30 11.05
C MET A 16 -74.24 8.81 10.86
N VAL A 17 -75.05 9.55 11.63
CA VAL A 17 -75.11 11.02 11.55
C VAL A 17 -73.79 11.66 12.00
N ILE A 18 -73.20 11.17 13.08
CA ILE A 18 -71.89 11.66 13.55
C ILE A 18 -70.81 11.34 12.52
N MET A 19 -70.81 10.13 11.95
CA MET A 19 -69.83 9.76 10.92
C MET A 19 -69.96 10.64 9.68
N LEU A 20 -71.18 10.96 9.23
CA LEU A 20 -71.40 11.87 8.10
C LEU A 20 -70.93 13.30 8.38
N LEU A 21 -71.14 13.81 9.59
CA LEU A 21 -70.63 15.13 10.00
C LEU A 21 -69.10 15.16 10.05
N VAL A 22 -68.47 14.11 10.60
CA VAL A 22 -67.00 14.00 10.63
C VAL A 22 -66.44 13.88 9.22
N MET A 23 -67.03 13.07 8.35
CA MET A 23 -66.61 12.97 6.94
C MET A 23 -66.78 14.29 6.20
N GLY A 24 -67.87 15.04 6.43
CA GLY A 24 -68.07 16.36 5.84
C GLY A 24 -67.00 17.37 6.27
N ALA A 25 -66.64 17.39 7.55
CA ALA A 25 -65.58 18.24 8.07
C ALA A 25 -64.20 17.87 7.48
N VAL A 26 -63.87 16.57 7.45
CA VAL A 26 -62.61 16.07 6.88
C VAL A 26 -62.51 16.39 5.39
N LEU A 27 -63.59 16.20 4.62
CA LEU A 27 -63.61 16.51 3.19
C LEU A 27 -63.41 18.01 2.92
N THR A 28 -63.99 18.87 3.75
CA THR A 28 -63.82 20.33 3.62
C THR A 28 -62.38 20.73 3.92
N ILE A 29 -61.78 20.20 4.99
CA ILE A 29 -60.36 20.43 5.32
C ILE A 29 -59.44 19.91 4.21
N TYR A 30 -59.74 18.74 3.66
CA TYR A 30 -58.98 18.16 2.55
C TYR A 30 -59.04 19.05 1.30
N ASN A 31 -60.23 19.52 0.92
CA ASN A 31 -60.40 20.42 -0.24
C ASN A 31 -59.70 21.77 -0.03
N MET A 32 -59.81 22.37 1.16
CA MET A 32 -59.07 23.60 1.48
C MET A 32 -57.55 23.40 1.43
N SER A 33 -57.06 22.23 1.88
CA SER A 33 -55.64 21.88 1.84
C SER A 33 -55.14 21.66 0.42
N GLN A 34 -55.91 21.01 -0.45
CA GLN A 34 -55.58 20.81 -1.86
C GLN A 34 -55.48 22.15 -2.61
N VAL A 35 -56.45 23.06 -2.39
CA VAL A 35 -56.42 24.40 -3.01
C VAL A 35 -55.21 25.19 -2.52
N SER A 36 -54.98 25.24 -1.20
CA SER A 36 -53.83 25.94 -0.61
C SER A 36 -52.49 25.38 -1.09
N TRP A 37 -52.36 24.06 -1.19
CA TRP A 37 -51.15 23.41 -1.69
C TRP A 37 -50.89 23.69 -3.17
N THR A 38 -51.94 23.65 -3.98
CA THR A 38 -51.84 23.92 -5.43
C THR A 38 -51.49 25.39 -5.68
N GLU A 39 -52.13 26.32 -4.96
CA GLU A 39 -51.81 27.75 -5.04
C GLU A 39 -50.42 28.08 -4.52
N GLY A 40 -50.01 27.47 -3.39
CA GLY A 40 -48.68 27.65 -2.82
C GLY A 40 -47.57 27.16 -3.75
N ASN A 41 -47.73 25.99 -4.36
CA ASN A 41 -46.73 25.45 -5.29
C ASN A 41 -46.60 26.27 -6.56
N ALA A 42 -47.72 26.75 -7.10
CA ALA A 42 -47.68 27.63 -8.27
C ALA A 42 -47.01 28.97 -7.94
N GLN A 43 -47.29 29.55 -6.77
CA GLN A 43 -46.61 30.77 -6.31
C GLN A 43 -45.10 30.56 -6.13
N ILE A 44 -44.66 29.44 -5.55
CA ILE A 44 -43.23 29.12 -5.36
C ILE A 44 -42.52 28.96 -6.71
N GLY A 45 -43.15 28.28 -7.67
CA GLY A 45 -42.61 28.13 -9.02
C GLY A 45 -42.38 29.49 -9.70
N ILE A 46 -43.38 30.37 -9.62
CA ILE A 46 -43.33 31.70 -10.23
C ILE A 46 -42.28 32.59 -9.51
N GLU A 47 -42.20 32.58 -8.19
CA GLU A 47 -41.21 33.36 -7.44
C GLU A 47 -39.77 32.90 -7.72
N ARG A 48 -39.55 31.59 -7.87
CA ARG A 48 -38.23 31.04 -8.24
C ARG A 48 -37.82 31.52 -9.63
N ASP A 49 -38.72 31.38 -10.60
CA ASP A 49 -38.43 31.74 -11.99
C ASP A 49 -38.24 33.26 -12.14
N ALA A 50 -38.94 34.06 -11.32
CA ALA A 50 -38.72 35.49 -11.16
C ALA A 50 -37.33 35.86 -10.65
N SER A 51 -36.88 35.19 -9.60
CA SER A 51 -35.55 35.40 -9.03
C SER A 51 -34.45 35.05 -10.04
N ILE A 52 -34.63 33.94 -10.78
CA ILE A 52 -33.69 33.52 -11.83
C ILE A 52 -33.65 34.53 -12.97
N ALA A 53 -34.83 34.99 -13.44
CA ALA A 53 -34.93 36.02 -14.48
C ALA A 53 -34.19 37.29 -14.08
N MET A 54 -34.43 37.80 -12.87
CA MET A 54 -33.74 38.99 -12.35
C MET A 54 -32.22 38.77 -12.21
N GLY A 55 -31.80 37.63 -11.66
CA GLY A 55 -30.38 37.32 -11.49
C GLY A 55 -29.63 37.30 -12.83
N LYS A 56 -30.25 36.72 -13.86
CA LYS A 56 -29.69 36.66 -15.21
C LYS A 56 -29.75 38.01 -15.93
N MET A 57 -30.78 38.83 -15.71
CA MET A 57 -30.81 40.21 -16.23
C MET A 57 -29.71 41.08 -15.61
N LEU A 58 -29.46 40.93 -14.31
CA LEU A 58 -28.41 41.69 -13.61
C LEU A 58 -27.01 41.32 -14.09
N ARG A 59 -26.71 40.03 -14.24
CA ARG A 59 -25.35 39.53 -14.54
C ARG A 59 -25.07 39.28 -16.02
N GLY A 60 -26.09 39.20 -16.88
CA GLY A 60 -25.95 38.74 -18.27
C GLY A 60 -25.87 37.21 -18.36
N ILE A 61 -25.95 36.67 -19.59
CA ILE A 61 -26.02 35.21 -19.83
C ILE A 61 -24.75 34.48 -19.38
N SER A 62 -23.58 35.11 -19.52
CA SER A 62 -22.27 34.55 -19.20
C SER A 62 -21.61 35.19 -17.98
N GLY A 63 -22.34 36.00 -17.20
CA GLY A 63 -21.79 36.74 -16.06
C GLY A 63 -21.07 38.06 -16.42
N VAL A 64 -21.13 38.49 -17.68
CA VAL A 64 -20.64 39.78 -18.19
C VAL A 64 -21.72 40.36 -19.11
N TYR A 65 -21.80 41.69 -19.20
CA TYR A 65 -22.75 42.42 -20.06
C TYR A 65 -24.22 42.31 -19.61
N GLY A 66 -24.45 42.16 -18.31
CA GLY A 66 -25.77 42.36 -17.71
C GLY A 66 -26.07 43.83 -17.44
N ILE A 67 -27.24 44.10 -16.85
CA ILE A 67 -27.64 45.45 -16.43
C ILE A 67 -26.62 46.04 -15.44
N MET A 68 -25.90 45.21 -14.67
CA MET A 68 -24.86 45.67 -13.74
C MET A 68 -23.68 46.37 -14.45
N ASP A 69 -23.40 45.99 -15.69
CA ASP A 69 -22.32 46.58 -16.50
C ASP A 69 -22.87 47.62 -17.50
N ALA A 70 -24.13 48.06 -17.33
CA ALA A 70 -24.74 49.04 -18.21
C ALA A 70 -24.28 50.45 -17.87
N LYS A 71 -23.87 51.20 -18.90
CA LYS A 71 -23.61 52.64 -18.84
C LYS A 71 -24.91 53.45 -18.74
N SER A 72 -25.97 52.99 -19.40
CA SER A 72 -27.32 53.57 -19.32
C SER A 72 -28.36 52.49 -19.59
N VAL A 73 -29.52 52.59 -18.92
CA VAL A 73 -30.67 51.71 -19.14
C VAL A 73 -31.84 52.57 -19.60
N ASN A 74 -32.34 52.30 -20.81
CA ASN A 74 -33.55 52.92 -21.32
C ASN A 74 -34.74 52.05 -20.91
N THR A 75 -35.51 52.56 -19.95
CA THR A 75 -36.79 51.96 -19.57
C THR A 75 -37.89 52.38 -20.55
N PRO A 76 -38.94 51.56 -20.77
CA PRO A 76 -40.04 51.91 -21.66
C PRO A 76 -40.69 53.24 -21.27
N ASN A 77 -40.76 54.17 -22.23
CA ASN A 77 -41.22 55.54 -22.04
C ASN A 77 -42.51 55.77 -22.85
N SER A 78 -43.68 55.37 -22.34
CA SER A 78 -45.00 55.99 -22.62
C SER A 78 -46.14 55.06 -22.23
N THR A 79 -47.13 55.59 -21.52
CA THR A 79 -48.54 55.18 -21.61
C THR A 79 -49.08 55.54 -23.00
N PRO A 80 -49.77 54.65 -23.74
CA PRO A 80 -50.18 53.28 -23.40
C PRO A 80 -49.03 52.26 -23.58
N PRO A 81 -49.09 51.07 -22.92
CA PRO A 81 -47.99 50.10 -22.89
C PRO A 81 -47.54 49.78 -24.32
N ASN A 82 -46.31 50.18 -24.63
CA ASN A 82 -45.70 49.88 -25.91
C ASN A 82 -45.58 48.35 -26.03
N ILE A 83 -45.86 47.84 -27.22
CA ILE A 83 -46.16 46.44 -27.55
C ILE A 83 -44.91 45.55 -27.37
N ASP A 84 -43.75 46.16 -27.24
CA ASP A 84 -42.48 45.47 -27.13
C ASP A 84 -42.04 45.51 -25.67
N ASN A 85 -42.52 44.56 -24.85
CA ASN A 85 -42.07 44.25 -23.48
C ASN A 85 -40.53 44.07 -23.43
N THR A 86 -39.78 45.17 -23.56
CA THR A 86 -38.37 45.19 -23.91
C THR A 86 -37.66 46.25 -23.07
N VAL A 87 -36.59 45.83 -22.41
CA VAL A 87 -35.66 46.69 -21.66
C VAL A 87 -34.40 46.81 -22.47
N VAL A 88 -34.06 48.01 -22.94
CA VAL A 88 -32.82 48.27 -23.68
C VAL A 88 -31.79 48.87 -22.75
N PHE A 89 -30.55 48.40 -22.79
CA PHE A 89 -29.45 48.97 -22.04
C PHE A 89 -28.18 49.06 -22.90
N THR A 90 -27.40 50.10 -22.65
CA THR A 90 -26.12 50.34 -23.32
C THR A 90 -25.02 49.82 -22.42
N GLY A 91 -24.25 48.82 -22.88
CA GLY A 91 -23.11 48.30 -22.12
C GLY A 91 -21.96 49.32 -21.99
N VAL A 92 -20.97 49.00 -21.16
CA VAL A 92 -19.70 49.75 -21.06
C VAL A 92 -18.97 49.94 -22.40
N ASP A 93 -19.22 49.04 -23.36
CA ASP A 93 -18.69 49.06 -24.73
C ASP A 93 -19.50 49.95 -25.69
N ASN A 94 -20.51 50.67 -25.19
CA ASN A 94 -21.49 51.44 -25.96
C ASN A 94 -22.35 50.60 -26.94
N VAL A 95 -22.43 49.28 -26.75
CA VAL A 95 -23.33 48.42 -27.54
C VAL A 95 -24.67 48.30 -26.84
N ASN A 96 -25.76 48.55 -27.59
CA ASN A 96 -27.13 48.41 -27.11
C ASN A 96 -27.56 46.94 -27.13
N ARG A 97 -28.03 46.49 -25.98
CA ARG A 97 -28.53 45.15 -25.71
C ARG A 97 -29.96 45.25 -25.22
N SER A 98 -30.76 44.21 -25.40
CA SER A 98 -32.13 44.23 -24.92
C SER A 98 -32.54 42.93 -24.22
N PHE A 99 -33.41 43.05 -23.23
CA PHE A 99 -34.16 41.94 -22.67
C PHE A 99 -35.61 42.10 -23.08
N TYR A 100 -36.23 41.09 -23.69
CA TYR A 100 -37.62 41.18 -24.08
C TYR A 100 -38.42 39.92 -23.75
N LEU A 101 -39.73 40.08 -23.63
CA LEU A 101 -40.65 38.98 -23.41
C LEU A 101 -41.33 38.59 -24.71
N SER A 102 -41.24 37.31 -25.06
CA SER A 102 -41.92 36.75 -26.23
C SER A 102 -42.43 35.37 -25.90
N ASN A 103 -43.72 35.11 -26.20
CA ASN A 103 -44.39 33.82 -25.97
C ASN A 103 -44.27 33.28 -24.52
N GLY A 104 -44.28 34.15 -23.52
CA GLY A 104 -44.12 33.74 -22.12
C GLY A 104 -42.70 33.28 -21.77
N GLU A 105 -41.70 33.69 -22.55
CA GLU A 105 -40.28 33.44 -22.32
C GLU A 105 -39.52 34.77 -22.22
N LEU A 106 -38.47 34.81 -21.40
CA LEU A 106 -37.54 35.94 -21.33
C LEU A 106 -36.37 35.68 -22.27
N TRP A 107 -36.13 36.62 -23.17
CA TRP A 107 -35.07 36.60 -24.17
C TRP A 107 -34.07 37.71 -23.91
N TYR A 108 -32.85 37.49 -24.39
CA TYR A 108 -31.81 38.52 -24.45
C TYR A 108 -31.24 38.61 -25.84
N ASP A 109 -31.22 39.83 -26.35
CA ASP A 109 -30.63 40.21 -27.60
C ASP A 109 -29.32 40.97 -27.33
N PRO A 110 -28.17 40.42 -27.72
CA PRO A 110 -26.88 41.07 -27.55
C PRO A 110 -26.63 42.26 -28.49
N ASN A 111 -27.41 42.47 -29.57
CA ASN A 111 -27.18 43.57 -30.52
C ASN A 111 -28.37 43.82 -31.48
N THR A 112 -29.17 44.84 -31.18
CA THR A 112 -30.47 45.21 -31.82
C THR A 112 -30.49 45.56 -33.33
N SER A 113 -29.68 44.95 -34.20
CA SER A 113 -29.71 45.19 -35.65
C SER A 113 -29.69 43.95 -36.57
N THR A 114 -29.60 42.72 -36.05
CA THR A 114 -29.67 41.50 -36.88
C THR A 114 -30.32 40.33 -36.13
N SER A 115 -31.43 39.78 -36.68
CA SER A 115 -32.09 38.57 -36.15
C SER A 115 -31.15 37.36 -36.19
N GLY A 116 -31.03 36.63 -35.08
CA GLY A 116 -30.29 35.35 -35.02
C GLY A 116 -29.27 35.20 -33.88
N GLY A 117 -29.00 36.25 -33.11
CA GLY A 117 -28.14 36.22 -31.90
C GLY A 117 -28.90 36.10 -30.58
N GLU A 118 -30.23 36.03 -30.63
CA GLU A 118 -31.11 36.03 -29.47
C GLU A 118 -30.97 34.74 -28.67
N SER A 119 -30.86 34.86 -27.35
CA SER A 119 -30.73 33.73 -26.46
C SER A 119 -31.87 33.70 -25.46
N ARG A 120 -32.55 32.56 -25.38
CA ARG A 120 -33.60 32.33 -24.39
C ARG A 120 -32.99 32.14 -23.01
N ILE A 121 -33.47 32.91 -22.05
CA ILE A 121 -32.92 32.97 -20.69
C ILE A 121 -33.76 32.13 -19.71
N VAL A 122 -35.09 32.29 -19.75
CA VAL A 122 -36.05 31.64 -18.84
C VAL A 122 -37.32 31.26 -19.62
N LYS A 123 -37.81 30.04 -19.40
CA LYS A 123 -39.08 29.54 -19.95
C LYS A 123 -40.23 29.79 -18.96
N ASN A 124 -41.47 29.85 -19.45
CA ASN A 124 -42.70 29.86 -18.63
C ASN A 124 -42.83 31.05 -17.66
N VAL A 125 -42.41 32.24 -18.06
CA VAL A 125 -42.62 33.48 -17.32
C VAL A 125 -43.98 34.12 -17.61
N SER A 126 -45.03 33.32 -17.76
CA SER A 126 -46.40 33.82 -18.00
C SER A 126 -46.84 34.74 -16.85
N GLY A 127 -47.17 35.99 -17.17
CA GLY A 127 -47.55 37.01 -16.18
C GLY A 127 -46.41 37.96 -15.78
N LEU A 128 -45.23 37.84 -16.39
CA LEU A 128 -44.14 38.81 -16.29
C LEU A 128 -44.48 40.06 -17.10
N GLU A 129 -44.46 41.22 -16.46
CA GLU A 129 -44.58 42.53 -17.10
C GLU A 129 -43.40 43.41 -16.65
N PHE A 130 -42.73 44.06 -17.59
CA PHE A 130 -41.77 45.11 -17.24
C PHE A 130 -42.55 46.37 -16.87
N ILE A 131 -42.39 46.81 -15.62
CA ILE A 131 -43.08 47.99 -15.11
C ILE A 131 -42.07 49.09 -14.78
N ARG A 132 -42.46 50.33 -15.02
CA ARG A 132 -41.74 51.49 -14.50
C ARG A 132 -42.34 51.88 -13.16
N GLY A 133 -41.58 51.75 -12.08
CA GLY A 133 -42.01 52.21 -10.76
C GLY A 133 -41.69 53.68 -10.56
N ASN A 134 -42.71 54.55 -10.47
CA ASN A 134 -42.55 55.91 -9.98
C ASN A 134 -42.52 55.88 -8.44
N GLY A 135 -41.34 55.94 -7.85
CA GLY A 135 -41.19 56.08 -6.40
C GLY A 135 -40.81 57.51 -6.04
N THR A 136 -41.60 58.19 -5.20
CA THR A 136 -41.13 59.38 -4.48
C THR A 136 -40.22 58.93 -3.34
N THR A 137 -38.93 59.21 -3.46
CA THR A 137 -38.00 59.13 -2.31
C THR A 137 -37.87 60.52 -1.70
N GLN A 138 -37.25 60.62 -0.52
CA GLN A 138 -36.95 61.90 0.13
C GLN A 138 -35.97 62.79 -0.69
N TYR A 139 -35.48 62.30 -1.84
CA TYR A 139 -34.48 62.93 -2.71
C TYR A 139 -34.95 63.18 -4.15
N GLY A 140 -36.21 62.90 -4.49
CA GLY A 140 -36.79 63.19 -5.82
C GLY A 140 -37.57 62.02 -6.42
N SER A 141 -38.05 62.20 -7.66
CA SER A 141 -38.66 61.14 -8.48
C SER A 141 -37.56 60.27 -9.10
N GLU A 142 -37.50 58.99 -8.74
CA GLU A 142 -36.54 58.03 -9.28
C GLU A 142 -37.21 57.05 -10.26
N ASP A 143 -36.55 56.79 -11.38
CA ASP A 143 -36.95 55.73 -12.32
C ASP A 143 -36.50 54.36 -11.82
N ARG A 144 -37.46 53.46 -11.63
CA ARG A 144 -37.20 52.07 -11.22
C ARG A 144 -37.63 51.12 -12.32
N LEU A 145 -36.76 50.19 -12.71
CA LEU A 145 -37.13 49.04 -13.53
C LEU A 145 -37.66 47.95 -12.59
N GLY A 146 -38.94 47.65 -12.73
CA GLY A 146 -39.60 46.57 -11.99
C GLY A 146 -40.03 45.44 -12.90
N ILE A 147 -40.15 44.27 -12.29
CA ILE A 147 -40.84 43.12 -12.87
C ILE A 147 -42.07 42.85 -12.01
N ARG A 148 -43.26 42.90 -12.62
CA ARG A 148 -44.51 42.48 -12.01
C ARG A 148 -44.82 41.05 -12.41
N TYR A 149 -45.22 40.24 -11.43
CA TYR A 149 -45.81 38.92 -11.65
C TYR A 149 -47.24 38.91 -11.16
N SER A 150 -48.17 38.59 -12.05
CA SER A 150 -49.60 38.46 -11.73
C SER A 150 -49.98 36.98 -11.67
N TYR A 151 -50.42 36.51 -10.49
CA TYR A 151 -50.86 35.12 -10.29
C TYR A 151 -52.40 34.99 -10.30
N SER A 152 -53.12 36.07 -10.01
CA SER A 152 -54.58 36.17 -10.17
C SER A 152 -54.99 37.60 -10.52
N ILE A 153 -56.26 37.82 -10.88
CA ILE A 153 -56.79 39.15 -11.23
C ILE A 153 -56.68 40.15 -10.05
N SER A 154 -56.48 39.68 -8.81
CA SER A 154 -56.46 40.49 -7.59
C SER A 154 -55.16 40.44 -6.78
N SER A 155 -54.13 39.68 -7.21
CA SER A 155 -52.85 39.58 -6.51
C SER A 155 -51.65 39.58 -7.45
N SER A 156 -50.76 40.56 -7.25
CA SER A 156 -49.48 40.68 -7.98
C SER A 156 -48.32 40.89 -7.02
N THR A 157 -47.17 40.27 -7.30
CA THR A 157 -45.91 40.53 -6.60
C THR A 157 -45.00 41.34 -7.51
N GLU A 158 -44.54 42.49 -7.02
CA GLU A 158 -43.65 43.40 -7.77
C GLU A 158 -42.23 43.35 -7.17
N TYR A 159 -41.24 43.21 -8.05
CA TYR A 159 -39.82 43.27 -7.70
C TYR A 159 -39.17 44.46 -8.43
N PHE A 160 -38.42 45.30 -7.72
CA PHE A 160 -37.78 46.48 -8.31
C PHE A 160 -36.26 46.40 -8.21
N ILE A 161 -35.58 46.78 -9.29
CA ILE A 161 -34.15 47.08 -9.32
C ILE A 161 -34.01 48.60 -9.17
N ARG A 162 -33.24 49.04 -8.15
CA ARG A 162 -32.94 50.46 -7.92
C ARG A 162 -31.63 50.83 -8.62
N TRP A 163 -31.58 52.01 -9.23
CA TRP A 163 -30.38 52.61 -9.82
C TRP A 163 -30.14 53.99 -9.17
N GLU A 164 -28.93 54.25 -8.67
CA GLU A 164 -28.52 55.57 -8.15
C GLU A 164 -27.44 56.12 -9.08
N SER A 165 -27.50 57.42 -9.42
CA SER A 165 -26.73 58.01 -10.52
C SER A 165 -25.20 58.03 -10.34
N THR A 166 -24.64 57.50 -9.25
CA THR A 166 -23.19 57.51 -8.99
C THR A 166 -22.61 56.30 -8.27
N SER A 167 -23.37 55.26 -7.91
CA SER A 167 -22.82 53.97 -7.40
C SER A 167 -23.87 52.84 -7.37
N ILE A 168 -23.45 51.61 -7.72
CA ILE A 168 -24.34 50.43 -7.70
C ILE A 168 -24.46 49.90 -6.27
N ILE A 169 -25.50 50.32 -5.54
CA ILE A 169 -25.95 49.63 -4.33
C ILE A 169 -27.24 48.87 -4.68
N THR A 170 -27.09 47.59 -5.03
CA THR A 170 -28.24 46.72 -5.36
C THR A 170 -28.98 46.35 -4.07
N ARG A 171 -30.06 47.10 -3.74
CA ARG A 171 -30.99 46.72 -2.68
C ARG A 171 -32.30 46.29 -3.32
N ILE A 172 -32.67 45.01 -3.17
CA ILE A 172 -34.01 44.52 -3.53
C ILE A 172 -34.98 45.14 -2.53
N ILE A 173 -35.70 46.18 -2.95
CA ILE A 173 -36.72 46.82 -2.11
C ILE A 173 -38.07 46.19 -2.46
N LYS A 174 -38.64 45.45 -1.50
CA LYS A 174 -40.01 44.94 -1.60
C LYS A 174 -40.94 45.94 -0.88
N PRO A 175 -41.88 46.63 -1.55
CA PRO A 175 -43.01 47.23 -0.86
C PRO A 175 -43.99 46.10 -0.51
N CYS A 176 -43.73 45.35 0.57
CA CYS A 176 -44.71 44.40 1.07
C CYS A 176 -45.77 45.14 1.90
N LYS A 177 -46.96 45.37 1.32
CA LYS A 177 -48.19 45.41 2.12
C LYS A 177 -48.63 43.97 2.37
N GLY A 178 -48.33 43.45 3.56
CA GLY A 178 -48.82 42.13 4.00
C GLY A 178 -47.80 41.36 4.84
N ARG A 179 -48.27 40.75 5.94
CA ARG A 179 -47.47 40.05 6.95
C ARG A 179 -46.84 38.77 6.38
N GLY A 180 -45.52 38.60 6.57
CA GLY A 180 -44.76 37.36 6.37
C GLY A 180 -44.18 37.17 4.97
N CYS A 181 -42.88 37.39 4.79
CA CYS A 181 -42.20 37.20 3.50
C CYS A 181 -41.07 36.15 3.59
N PRO A 182 -41.27 34.91 3.08
CA PRO A 182 -40.29 33.81 3.15
C PRO A 182 -39.02 33.99 2.30
N ALA A 183 -39.02 34.88 1.30
CA ALA A 183 -37.94 35.00 0.30
C ALA A 183 -36.60 35.53 0.84
N ALA A 184 -36.61 36.44 1.83
CA ALA A 184 -35.37 36.96 2.43
C ALA A 184 -34.66 35.91 3.30
N SER A 185 -35.42 34.96 3.88
CA SER A 185 -34.88 33.78 4.55
C SER A 185 -34.23 32.81 3.58
N PHE A 186 -34.79 32.61 2.38
CA PHE A 186 -34.23 31.66 1.39
C PHE A 186 -32.89 32.09 0.80
N ILE A 187 -32.68 33.38 0.50
CA ILE A 187 -31.37 33.87 0.00
C ILE A 187 -30.30 33.79 1.10
N LYS A 188 -30.68 34.08 2.35
CA LYS A 188 -29.77 33.90 3.50
C LYS A 188 -29.43 32.43 3.72
N LEU A 189 -30.41 31.53 3.56
CA LEU A 189 -30.21 30.09 3.66
C LEU A 189 -29.26 29.58 2.57
N SER A 190 -29.48 29.95 1.30
CA SER A 190 -28.63 29.54 0.18
C SER A 190 -27.18 30.02 0.31
N ASN A 191 -26.96 31.27 0.73
CA ASN A 191 -25.59 31.76 0.97
C ASN A 191 -24.91 31.05 2.16
N ASN A 192 -25.68 30.68 3.20
CA ASN A 192 -25.16 29.91 4.32
C ASN A 192 -24.84 28.47 3.91
N GLU A 193 -25.66 27.85 3.07
CA GLU A 193 -25.43 26.51 2.51
C GLU A 193 -24.16 26.51 1.64
N ILE A 194 -23.99 27.47 0.73
CA ILE A 194 -22.78 27.58 -0.10
C ILE A 194 -21.53 27.73 0.78
N ARG A 195 -21.58 28.59 1.82
CA ARG A 195 -20.47 28.72 2.78
C ARG A 195 -20.22 27.42 3.52
N ALA A 196 -21.25 26.75 4.02
CA ALA A 196 -21.11 25.48 4.72
C ALA A 196 -20.49 24.40 3.82
N THR A 197 -20.88 24.31 2.55
CA THR A 197 -20.28 23.39 1.59
C THR A 197 -18.82 23.73 1.30
N MET A 198 -18.47 25.02 1.16
CA MET A 198 -17.07 25.42 0.99
C MET A 198 -16.23 25.09 2.23
N HIS A 199 -16.74 25.34 3.44
CA HIS A 199 -16.08 24.97 4.69
C HIS A 199 -15.88 23.44 4.80
N GLN A 200 -16.89 22.65 4.44
CA GLN A 200 -16.77 21.19 4.39
C GLN A 200 -15.71 20.73 3.38
N GLY A 201 -15.68 21.34 2.19
CA GLY A 201 -14.68 21.04 1.16
C GLY A 201 -13.26 21.37 1.60
N ASP A 202 -13.03 22.56 2.16
CA ASP A 202 -11.72 22.99 2.65
C ASP A 202 -11.27 22.17 3.88
N SER A 203 -12.22 21.81 4.75
CA SER A 203 -11.99 20.87 5.86
C SER A 203 -11.56 19.49 5.38
N MET A 204 -12.23 18.91 4.38
CA MET A 204 -11.84 17.60 3.81
C MET A 204 -10.47 17.67 3.15
N LYS A 205 -10.17 18.76 2.42
CA LYS A 205 -8.84 18.96 1.84
C LYS A 205 -7.77 19.06 2.92
N ALA A 206 -8.00 19.85 3.97
CA ALA A 206 -7.06 19.98 5.09
C ALA A 206 -6.84 18.62 5.77
N PHE A 207 -7.87 17.80 5.90
CA PHE A 207 -7.76 16.45 6.43
C PHE A 207 -6.84 15.55 5.57
N TYR A 208 -7.09 15.44 4.26
CA TYR A 208 -6.25 14.62 3.38
C TYR A 208 -4.81 15.12 3.30
N ILE A 209 -4.60 16.45 3.37
CA ILE A 209 -3.26 17.03 3.44
C ILE A 209 -2.57 16.65 4.76
N ALA A 210 -3.30 16.64 5.88
CA ALA A 210 -2.73 16.21 7.16
C ALA A 210 -2.34 14.73 7.13
N GLU A 211 -3.17 13.85 6.55
CA GLU A 211 -2.83 12.42 6.35
C GLU A 211 -1.60 12.24 5.46
N GLY A 212 -1.56 12.92 4.30
CA GLY A 212 -0.40 12.90 3.42
C GLY A 212 0.88 13.39 4.10
N GLY A 213 0.75 14.30 5.08
CA GLY A 213 1.86 14.72 5.92
C GLY A 213 2.41 13.61 6.80
N ILE A 214 1.55 12.81 7.44
CA ILE A 214 1.97 11.63 8.22
C ILE A 214 2.71 10.63 7.33
N ASP A 215 2.20 10.35 6.13
CA ASP A 215 2.83 9.42 5.19
C ASP A 215 4.20 9.93 4.71
N LYS A 216 4.32 11.22 4.44
CA LYS A 216 5.60 11.84 4.08
C LYS A 216 6.61 11.77 5.23
N ALA A 217 6.19 12.13 6.44
CA ALA A 217 7.05 12.09 7.62
C ALA A 217 7.52 10.65 7.93
N LYS A 218 6.62 9.67 7.81
CA LYS A 218 6.92 8.25 7.92
C LYS A 218 8.05 7.82 6.97
N GLN A 219 7.95 8.20 5.70
CA GLN A 219 8.99 7.86 4.72
C GLN A 219 10.33 8.56 5.02
N VAL A 220 10.30 9.84 5.41
CA VAL A 220 11.52 10.59 5.72
C VAL A 220 12.23 10.00 6.93
N LEU A 221 11.50 9.75 8.02
CA LEU A 221 12.06 9.13 9.21
C LEU A 221 12.62 7.74 8.91
N TYR A 222 11.92 6.92 8.12
CA TYR A 222 12.41 5.61 7.71
C TYR A 222 13.74 5.68 6.97
N ASN A 223 13.83 6.53 5.94
CA ASN A 223 15.05 6.67 5.15
C ASN A 223 16.22 7.17 6.00
N SER A 224 15.99 8.21 6.82
CA SER A 224 17.02 8.75 7.72
C SER A 224 17.49 7.72 8.75
N PHE A 225 16.54 6.98 9.34
CA PHE A 225 16.87 5.93 10.29
C PHE A 225 17.61 4.77 9.63
N ARG A 226 17.18 4.35 8.43
CA ARG A 226 17.84 3.27 7.67
C ARG A 226 19.32 3.56 7.44
N ASP A 227 19.65 4.79 7.03
CA ASP A 227 21.04 5.16 6.78
C ASP A 227 21.89 5.08 8.07
N VAL A 228 21.32 5.50 9.21
CA VAL A 228 21.95 5.35 10.54
C VAL A 228 22.05 3.87 10.94
N PHE A 229 21.01 3.09 10.68
CA PHE A 229 20.95 1.65 10.98
C PHE A 229 22.08 0.91 10.26
N ILE A 230 22.24 1.16 8.96
CA ILE A 230 23.32 0.61 8.13
C ILE A 230 24.69 1.07 8.65
N ALA A 231 24.86 2.37 8.92
CA ALA A 231 26.13 2.92 9.41
C ALA A 231 26.52 2.41 10.81
N SER A 232 25.54 1.99 11.62
CA SER A 232 25.75 1.43 12.96
C SER A 232 26.05 -0.06 12.98
N GLY A 233 26.20 -0.71 11.81
CA GLY A 233 26.46 -2.13 11.70
C GLY A 233 25.25 -3.01 12.04
N TRP A 234 24.04 -2.54 11.71
CA TRP A 234 22.80 -3.34 11.78
C TRP A 234 22.41 -3.79 13.20
N THR A 235 22.75 -2.98 14.22
CA THR A 235 22.54 -3.32 15.63
C THR A 235 21.18 -2.87 16.14
N THR A 236 20.54 -3.64 17.02
CA THR A 236 19.26 -3.25 17.64
C THR A 236 19.36 -1.98 18.51
N SER A 237 20.54 -1.65 19.01
CA SER A 237 20.81 -0.44 19.83
C SER A 237 20.61 0.86 19.05
N SER A 238 20.78 0.82 17.73
CA SER A 238 20.56 1.98 16.83
C SER A 238 19.13 2.54 16.92
N PHE A 239 18.13 1.75 17.30
CA PHE A 239 16.75 2.23 17.49
C PHE A 239 16.62 3.33 18.57
N THR A 240 17.64 3.49 19.42
CA THR A 240 17.74 4.64 20.33
C THR A 240 17.86 5.98 19.60
N TRP A 241 18.15 5.96 18.29
CA TRP A 241 18.09 7.14 17.43
C TRP A 241 16.74 7.85 17.48
N PHE A 242 15.62 7.11 17.60
CA PHE A 242 14.30 7.70 17.72
C PHE A 242 14.08 8.40 19.07
N ASP A 243 14.81 8.00 20.11
CA ASP A 243 14.62 8.48 21.48
C ASP A 243 15.15 9.92 21.66
N ASN A 244 15.94 10.44 20.71
CA ASN A 244 16.42 11.82 20.72
C ASN A 244 15.80 12.65 19.58
N PRO A 245 14.85 13.57 19.88
CA PRO A 245 14.20 14.41 18.87
C PRO A 245 15.13 15.25 18.01
N SER A 246 16.33 15.61 18.48
CA SER A 246 17.28 16.40 17.67
C SER A 246 17.74 15.67 16.41
N ASN A 247 17.66 14.33 16.40
CA ASN A 247 18.11 13.50 15.30
C ASN A 247 17.26 13.65 14.03
N TYR A 248 15.99 14.01 14.19
CA TYR A 248 15.04 14.10 13.07
C TYR A 248 14.27 15.42 12.99
N ALA A 249 14.44 16.32 13.96
CA ALA A 249 13.76 17.62 13.96
C ALA A 249 13.96 18.43 12.66
N GLY A 250 15.14 18.36 12.04
CA GLY A 250 15.44 19.07 10.80
C GLY A 250 14.92 18.41 9.51
N GLY A 251 14.48 17.15 9.58
CA GLY A 251 13.98 16.40 8.43
C GLY A 251 12.46 16.35 8.31
N LEU A 252 11.73 16.67 9.39
CA LEU A 252 10.27 16.61 9.38
C LEU A 252 9.64 17.74 8.56
N PRO A 253 8.56 17.47 7.80
CA PRO A 253 7.87 18.48 7.02
C PRO A 253 7.42 19.66 7.90
N THR A 254 7.90 20.86 7.55
CA THR A 254 7.59 22.10 8.28
C THR A 254 7.04 23.14 7.32
N ASN A 255 5.75 23.47 7.46
CA ASN A 255 5.04 24.44 6.63
C ASN A 255 5.13 24.16 5.11
N GLU A 256 5.15 22.89 4.74
CA GLU A 256 5.25 22.41 3.36
C GLU A 256 3.93 22.55 2.61
N ILE A 257 4.00 22.71 1.29
CA ILE A 257 2.83 22.93 0.43
C ILE A 257 2.39 21.59 -0.20
N LEU A 258 1.11 21.25 -0.05
CA LEU A 258 0.50 20.09 -0.70
C LEU A 258 -0.97 20.41 -1.01
N GLY A 259 -1.44 20.12 -2.23
CA GLY A 259 -2.87 20.18 -2.57
C GLY A 259 -3.55 21.55 -2.39
N GLY A 260 -2.81 22.65 -2.42
CA GLY A 260 -3.33 24.01 -2.19
C GLY A 260 -3.44 24.43 -0.72
N GLY A 261 -2.98 23.59 0.22
CA GLY A 261 -2.81 23.93 1.63
C GLY A 261 -1.36 23.80 2.09
N ARG A 262 -1.15 24.02 3.39
CA ARG A 262 0.15 23.84 4.05
C ARG A 262 0.03 22.86 5.21
N TYR A 263 1.10 22.12 5.51
CA TYR A 263 1.12 21.21 6.64
C TYR A 263 2.46 21.21 7.38
N THR A 264 2.40 20.87 8.65
CA THR A 264 3.55 20.70 9.54
C THR A 264 3.36 19.42 10.33
N VAL A 265 4.40 18.59 10.42
CA VAL A 265 4.39 17.36 11.20
C VAL A 265 5.36 17.47 12.37
N THR A 266 4.91 17.08 13.55
CA THR A 266 5.73 17.01 14.76
C THR A 266 5.62 15.63 15.39
N VAL A 267 6.73 15.07 15.84
CA VAL A 267 6.71 13.89 16.71
C VAL A 267 6.31 14.32 18.12
N THR A 268 5.25 13.70 18.67
CA THR A 268 4.73 14.02 20.01
C THR A 268 5.22 13.08 21.08
N SER A 269 5.44 11.81 20.75
CA SER A 269 6.00 10.83 21.68
C SER A 269 6.70 9.68 20.93
N VAL A 270 7.64 9.02 21.62
CA VAL A 270 8.30 7.80 21.17
C VAL A 270 8.21 6.79 22.31
N THR A 271 7.77 5.57 22.02
CA THR A 271 7.71 4.48 22.99
C THR A 271 8.47 3.25 22.48
N THR A 272 8.94 2.42 23.41
CA THR A 272 9.74 1.21 23.10
C THR A 272 8.92 -0.03 23.42
N PRO A 273 8.18 -0.60 22.45
CA PRO A 273 7.40 -1.81 22.68
C PRO A 273 8.27 -3.08 22.78
N GLY A 274 9.50 -3.05 22.28
CA GLY A 274 10.43 -4.17 22.34
C GLY A 274 11.84 -3.84 21.83
N THR A 275 12.75 -4.81 21.94
CA THR A 275 14.12 -4.70 21.43
C THR A 275 14.10 -4.62 19.91
N GLY A 276 14.66 -3.54 19.35
CA GLY A 276 14.60 -3.26 17.90
C GLY A 276 13.23 -2.80 17.42
N GLN A 277 12.42 -2.19 18.28
CA GLN A 277 11.13 -1.61 17.92
C GLN A 277 10.95 -0.22 18.53
N ARG A 278 10.32 0.69 17.78
CA ARG A 278 9.92 2.02 18.23
C ARG A 278 8.55 2.38 17.66
N ASP A 279 7.66 2.83 18.54
CA ASP A 279 6.38 3.42 18.17
C ASP A 279 6.52 4.93 18.27
N VAL A 280 6.46 5.60 17.11
CA VAL A 280 6.62 7.05 16.98
C VAL A 280 5.25 7.66 16.72
N GLU A 281 4.76 8.42 17.67
CA GLU A 281 3.50 9.17 17.54
C GLU A 281 3.78 10.51 16.86
N MET A 282 3.05 10.78 15.79
CA MET A 282 3.16 11.99 14.99
C MET A 282 1.84 12.75 14.98
N LEU A 283 1.93 14.07 15.09
CA LEU A 283 0.83 15.02 14.90
C LEU A 283 1.09 15.81 13.63
N SER A 284 0.23 15.66 12.64
CA SER A 284 0.21 16.46 11.42
C SER A 284 -0.87 17.52 11.51
N THR A 285 -0.49 18.79 11.41
CA THR A 285 -1.42 19.94 11.37
C THR A 285 -1.42 20.53 9.98
N ALA A 286 -2.56 20.52 9.31
CA ALA A 286 -2.75 21.09 7.98
C ALA A 286 -3.70 22.29 8.00
N THR A 287 -3.47 23.23 7.08
CA THR A 287 -4.25 24.46 6.92
C THR A 287 -4.60 24.68 5.45
N VAL A 288 -5.89 24.84 5.17
CA VAL A 288 -6.44 25.19 3.84
C VAL A 288 -7.37 26.38 4.03
N GLY A 289 -7.02 27.54 3.48
CA GLY A 289 -7.75 28.77 3.77
C GLY A 289 -7.73 29.07 5.27
N ASN A 290 -8.91 29.11 5.89
CA ASN A 290 -9.08 29.30 7.35
C ASN A 290 -9.34 27.99 8.11
N GLU A 291 -9.44 26.86 7.42
CA GLU A 291 -9.69 25.56 8.04
C GLU A 291 -8.38 24.93 8.51
N ILE A 292 -8.37 24.44 9.74
CA ILE A 292 -7.25 23.71 10.33
C ILE A 292 -7.71 22.31 10.71
N ARG A 293 -6.98 21.30 10.26
CA ARG A 293 -7.20 19.90 10.66
C ARG A 293 -5.94 19.30 11.26
N LYS A 294 -6.13 18.45 12.26
CA LYS A 294 -5.07 17.74 12.96
C LYS A 294 -5.31 16.25 12.90
N VAL A 295 -4.32 15.52 12.41
CA VAL A 295 -4.33 14.06 12.34
C VAL A 295 -3.20 13.54 13.22
N ARG A 296 -3.50 12.54 14.04
CA ARG A 296 -2.52 11.85 14.86
C ARG A 296 -2.37 10.41 14.35
N GLY A 297 -1.13 9.97 14.18
CA GLY A 297 -0.82 8.60 13.79
C GLY A 297 0.39 8.08 14.55
N THR A 298 0.27 6.87 15.09
CA THR A 298 1.41 6.15 15.67
C THR A 298 1.95 5.19 14.63
N VAL A 299 3.22 5.34 14.30
CA VAL A 299 3.92 4.52 13.31
C VAL A 299 4.97 3.67 13.99
N ARG A 300 4.96 2.37 13.71
CA ARG A 300 5.95 1.42 14.21
C ARG A 300 7.09 1.25 13.22
N TYR A 301 8.30 1.44 13.73
CA TYR A 301 9.56 1.06 13.11
C TYR A 301 10.06 -0.17 13.86
N GLU A 302 10.33 -1.27 13.16
CA GLU A 302 10.77 -2.50 13.79
C GLU A 302 11.65 -3.36 12.89
N LEU A 303 12.41 -4.25 13.52
CA LEU A 303 13.01 -5.39 12.86
C LEU A 303 12.03 -6.56 12.81
N ARG A 304 11.89 -7.22 11.66
CA ARG A 304 11.22 -8.52 11.51
C ARG A 304 12.02 -9.41 10.58
N ALA A 305 11.63 -10.66 10.46
CA ALA A 305 12.11 -11.53 9.39
C ALA A 305 11.98 -10.78 8.06
N SER A 306 13.11 -10.65 7.37
CA SER A 306 13.20 -9.78 6.20
C SER A 306 12.36 -10.31 5.03
N GLY A 307 11.68 -9.42 4.32
CA GLY A 307 10.99 -9.75 3.07
C GLY A 307 11.86 -10.39 1.97
N VAL A 308 13.19 -10.44 2.09
CA VAL A 308 14.04 -11.22 1.16
C VAL A 308 13.74 -12.73 1.21
N PHE A 309 13.15 -13.19 2.31
CA PHE A 309 12.75 -14.58 2.49
C PHE A 309 11.38 -14.93 1.87
N ASP A 310 10.72 -13.97 1.21
CA ASP A 310 9.48 -14.21 0.44
C ASP A 310 9.74 -14.86 -0.92
N TYR A 311 11.01 -15.12 -1.25
CA TYR A 311 11.45 -15.61 -2.54
C TYR A 311 12.08 -17.01 -2.42
N ALA A 312 11.81 -17.87 -3.41
CA ALA A 312 12.52 -19.14 -3.54
C ALA A 312 14.00 -18.92 -3.85
N TYR A 313 14.31 -17.84 -4.57
CA TYR A 313 15.65 -17.43 -4.96
C TYR A 313 15.74 -15.90 -4.93
N PHE A 314 16.58 -15.38 -4.04
CA PHE A 314 16.90 -13.97 -3.91
C PHE A 314 18.40 -13.77 -4.00
N ILE A 315 18.84 -12.91 -4.92
CA ILE A 315 20.25 -12.51 -5.07
C ILE A 315 20.37 -11.00 -4.92
N ASN A 316 21.24 -10.54 -4.03
CA ASN A 316 21.40 -9.10 -3.81
C ASN A 316 22.14 -8.38 -4.95
N ASN A 317 22.92 -9.11 -5.75
CA ASN A 317 23.58 -8.59 -6.94
C ASN A 317 22.83 -8.97 -8.23
N PHE A 318 23.53 -9.44 -9.25
CA PHE A 318 22.94 -9.93 -10.50
C PHE A 318 22.40 -11.35 -10.30
N GLY A 319 21.17 -11.61 -10.71
CA GLY A 319 20.58 -12.95 -10.70
C GLY A 319 20.57 -13.57 -12.08
N TRP A 320 20.71 -14.89 -12.17
CA TRP A 320 20.56 -15.59 -13.44
C TRP A 320 20.12 -17.03 -13.26
N PHE A 321 19.32 -17.53 -14.22
CA PHE A 321 19.08 -18.95 -14.40
C PHE A 321 19.61 -19.37 -15.76
N TYR A 322 20.81 -19.94 -15.75
CA TYR A 322 21.50 -20.41 -16.95
C TYR A 322 21.56 -21.94 -17.00
N GLY A 323 21.13 -22.47 -18.14
CA GLY A 323 21.11 -23.90 -18.43
C GLY A 323 19.69 -24.47 -18.42
N ALA A 324 19.57 -25.72 -18.88
CA ALA A 324 18.28 -26.40 -18.99
C ALA A 324 17.91 -27.08 -17.66
N GLY A 325 16.61 -27.26 -17.43
CA GLY A 325 16.13 -28.06 -16.29
C GLY A 325 16.09 -27.32 -14.95
N ILE A 326 16.21 -25.98 -14.93
CA ILE A 326 15.94 -25.18 -13.73
C ILE A 326 14.43 -24.98 -13.59
N THR A 327 13.88 -25.30 -12.43
CA THR A 327 12.49 -25.05 -12.05
C THR A 327 12.43 -24.37 -10.68
N ALA A 328 11.90 -23.15 -10.62
CA ALA A 328 11.60 -22.45 -9.37
C ALA A 328 10.10 -22.50 -9.08
N HIS A 329 9.72 -23.01 -7.92
CA HIS A 329 8.34 -23.06 -7.43
C HIS A 329 8.11 -22.02 -6.33
N GLY A 330 8.20 -20.76 -6.72
CA GLY A 330 8.03 -19.57 -5.91
C GLY A 330 8.56 -18.34 -6.63
N ASN A 331 8.41 -17.18 -6.01
CA ASN A 331 8.92 -15.93 -6.56
C ASN A 331 10.45 -15.93 -6.63
N THR A 332 11.00 -15.22 -7.61
CA THR A 332 12.45 -15.10 -7.82
C THR A 332 12.84 -13.65 -8.00
N ARG A 333 13.97 -13.24 -7.41
CA ARG A 333 14.35 -11.84 -7.36
C ARG A 333 15.85 -11.63 -7.45
N SER A 334 16.24 -10.56 -8.13
CA SER A 334 17.57 -9.96 -8.00
C SER A 334 17.47 -8.47 -7.65
N ASN A 335 18.32 -8.00 -6.73
CA ASN A 335 18.56 -6.56 -6.53
C ASN A 335 19.55 -6.00 -7.57
N GLY A 336 19.35 -6.43 -8.81
CA GLY A 336 20.12 -6.09 -9.99
C GLY A 336 19.40 -6.65 -11.21
N ASN A 337 20.09 -6.76 -12.35
CA ASN A 337 19.51 -7.39 -13.53
C ASN A 337 19.28 -8.89 -13.30
N PHE A 338 18.22 -9.43 -13.90
CA PHE A 338 17.93 -10.86 -13.92
C PHE A 338 18.03 -11.40 -15.35
N ALA A 339 18.74 -12.50 -15.56
CA ALA A 339 18.92 -13.08 -16.89
C ALA A 339 18.53 -14.56 -16.98
N PHE A 340 17.91 -14.95 -18.09
CA PHE A 340 17.51 -16.33 -18.37
C PHE A 340 18.22 -16.89 -19.59
N SER A 341 18.68 -18.14 -19.50
CA SER A 341 19.21 -18.92 -20.61
C SER A 341 18.88 -20.40 -20.43
N GLY A 342 18.51 -21.11 -21.49
CA GLY A 342 18.10 -22.52 -21.41
C GLY A 342 16.61 -22.75 -21.13
N ASN A 343 15.79 -21.69 -21.18
CA ASN A 343 14.34 -21.70 -21.04
C ASN A 343 13.83 -22.35 -19.74
N PRO A 344 14.30 -21.86 -18.57
CA PRO A 344 13.92 -22.42 -17.27
C PRO A 344 12.44 -22.16 -16.94
N THR A 345 11.89 -22.92 -16.00
CA THR A 345 10.51 -22.79 -15.55
C THR A 345 10.45 -22.00 -14.24
N VAL A 346 9.73 -20.88 -14.21
CA VAL A 346 9.45 -20.11 -12.99
C VAL A 346 7.95 -20.15 -12.74
N ASN A 347 7.56 -20.85 -11.68
CA ASN A 347 6.19 -20.95 -11.19
C ASN A 347 5.99 -19.97 -10.03
N GLY A 348 6.14 -18.69 -10.35
CA GLY A 348 6.05 -17.53 -9.46
C GLY A 348 6.42 -16.27 -10.25
N ASP A 349 6.37 -15.12 -9.59
CA ASP A 349 6.72 -13.85 -10.21
C ASP A 349 8.25 -13.61 -10.20
N ILE A 350 8.72 -12.81 -11.16
CA ILE A 350 10.14 -12.52 -11.39
C ILE A 350 10.36 -11.04 -11.18
N TYR A 351 11.33 -10.69 -10.34
CA TYR A 351 11.62 -9.30 -9.96
C TYR A 351 13.08 -8.95 -10.24
N ALA A 352 13.32 -7.76 -10.81
CA ALA A 352 14.64 -7.19 -10.96
C ALA A 352 14.64 -5.72 -10.51
N ALA A 353 15.63 -5.34 -9.70
CA ALA A 353 15.71 -4.00 -9.14
C ALA A 353 16.77 -3.12 -9.81
N ILE A 354 16.49 -1.82 -9.89
CA ILE A 354 17.49 -0.81 -10.24
C ILE A 354 18.50 -0.75 -9.11
N ASN A 355 19.78 -0.93 -9.42
CA ASN A 355 20.85 -0.85 -8.44
C ASN A 355 22.01 -0.04 -9.00
N THR A 356 22.08 1.23 -8.59
CA THR A 356 23.09 2.20 -9.05
C THR A 356 24.49 1.83 -8.59
N ALA A 357 24.64 1.19 -7.42
CA ALA A 357 25.94 0.73 -6.92
C ALA A 357 26.56 -0.35 -7.83
N LEU A 358 25.73 -1.13 -8.52
CA LEU A 358 26.16 -2.16 -9.46
C LEU A 358 26.09 -1.73 -10.93
N GLY A 359 25.61 -0.51 -11.22
CA GLY A 359 25.27 -0.09 -12.58
C GLY A 359 24.14 -0.92 -13.22
N ALA A 360 23.29 -1.53 -12.41
CA ALA A 360 22.19 -2.37 -12.88
C ALA A 360 20.94 -1.53 -13.16
N ALA A 361 20.36 -1.69 -14.35
CA ALA A 361 19.13 -1.03 -14.75
C ALA A 361 17.86 -1.73 -14.22
N GLY A 362 17.98 -2.90 -13.58
CA GLY A 362 16.83 -3.68 -13.10
C GLY A 362 16.04 -4.36 -14.21
N THR A 363 16.71 -4.77 -15.28
CA THR A 363 16.08 -5.42 -16.43
C THR A 363 15.98 -6.93 -16.25
N ILE A 364 14.93 -7.53 -16.82
CA ILE A 364 14.78 -9.00 -16.93
C ILE A 364 14.99 -9.39 -18.39
N THR A 365 16.01 -10.20 -18.67
CA THR A 365 16.40 -10.59 -20.04
C THR A 365 16.28 -12.10 -20.28
N GLY A 366 16.12 -12.50 -21.53
CA GLY A 366 15.96 -13.91 -21.91
C GLY A 366 14.54 -14.46 -21.69
N SER A 367 14.35 -15.73 -22.04
CA SER A 367 13.05 -16.41 -21.99
C SER A 367 12.98 -17.40 -20.84
N SER A 368 11.83 -17.44 -20.16
CA SER A 368 11.45 -18.43 -19.15
C SER A 368 10.05 -18.95 -19.49
N ARG A 369 9.73 -20.14 -18.98
CA ARG A 369 8.39 -20.73 -19.04
C ARG A 369 7.74 -20.66 -17.67
N ASN A 370 6.45 -20.89 -17.63
CA ASN A 370 5.69 -21.15 -16.42
C ASN A 370 4.65 -22.23 -16.74
N ASN A 371 4.39 -23.13 -15.79
CA ASN A 371 3.43 -24.20 -16.03
C ASN A 371 2.01 -23.67 -15.87
N THR A 372 1.15 -23.78 -16.88
CA THR A 372 -0.24 -23.30 -16.75
C THR A 372 -1.06 -24.21 -15.81
N ILE A 373 -2.18 -23.70 -15.28
CA ILE A 373 -3.13 -24.54 -14.53
C ILE A 373 -3.55 -25.78 -15.35
N SER A 374 -3.80 -25.61 -16.66
CA SER A 374 -4.14 -26.72 -17.57
C SER A 374 -3.03 -27.76 -17.70
N TRP A 375 -1.77 -27.31 -17.78
CA TRP A 375 -0.62 -28.22 -17.78
C TRP A 375 -0.56 -29.04 -16.49
N TYR A 376 -0.73 -28.39 -15.33
CA TYR A 376 -0.72 -29.07 -14.04
C TYR A 376 -1.85 -30.09 -13.92
N ARG A 377 -3.07 -29.78 -14.39
CA ARG A 377 -4.16 -30.77 -14.40
C ARG A 377 -3.86 -32.01 -15.24
N SER A 378 -3.14 -31.82 -16.34
CA SER A 378 -2.84 -32.91 -17.28
C SER A 378 -1.66 -33.77 -16.81
N ASN A 379 -0.75 -33.21 -16.01
CA ASN A 379 0.54 -33.84 -15.71
C ASN A 379 0.81 -34.06 -14.21
N ALA A 380 0.11 -33.35 -13.32
CA ALA A 380 0.30 -33.50 -11.87
C ALA A 380 -0.53 -34.66 -11.30
N PRO A 381 -0.05 -35.29 -10.21
CA PRO A 381 -0.84 -36.25 -9.42
C PRO A 381 -2.20 -35.65 -9.04
N ALA A 382 -3.25 -36.47 -8.96
CA ALA A 382 -4.61 -36.00 -8.72
C ALA A 382 -4.74 -35.08 -7.50
N GLN A 383 -3.93 -35.31 -6.46
CA GLN A 383 -3.88 -34.52 -5.22
C GLN A 383 -3.23 -33.13 -5.37
N ALA A 384 -2.47 -32.90 -6.44
CA ALA A 384 -1.80 -31.62 -6.73
C ALA A 384 -2.50 -30.83 -7.85
N ARG A 385 -3.67 -31.30 -8.31
CA ARG A 385 -4.45 -30.62 -9.34
C ARG A 385 -5.30 -29.51 -8.67
N PRO A 386 -5.25 -28.26 -9.17
CA PRO A 386 -6.15 -27.21 -8.74
C PRO A 386 -7.60 -27.65 -8.83
N THR A 387 -8.37 -27.47 -7.74
CA THR A 387 -9.83 -27.47 -7.78
C THR A 387 -10.32 -26.39 -8.77
N ASN A 388 -11.52 -26.58 -9.29
CA ASN A 388 -12.01 -26.03 -10.57
C ASN A 388 -11.91 -24.48 -10.69
N PRO A 389 -11.49 -23.86 -11.82
CA PRO A 389 -11.27 -22.43 -11.96
C PRO A 389 -12.44 -21.72 -12.67
N THR A 390 -13.66 -22.27 -12.59
CA THR A 390 -14.85 -21.70 -13.25
C THR A 390 -15.78 -20.95 -12.30
N ALA A 391 -15.47 -20.89 -11.01
CA ALA A 391 -16.15 -19.93 -10.15
C ALA A 391 -15.58 -18.54 -10.50
N THR A 392 -16.45 -17.63 -10.93
CA THR A 392 -16.22 -16.18 -10.82
C THR A 392 -15.80 -15.86 -9.37
N SER A 393 -15.20 -14.69 -9.10
CA SER A 393 -15.00 -14.31 -7.69
C SER A 393 -16.33 -14.52 -6.96
N GLU A 394 -16.30 -15.29 -5.88
CA GLU A 394 -17.49 -15.46 -5.04
C GLU A 394 -17.82 -14.14 -4.31
N ASP A 395 -16.97 -13.12 -4.47
CA ASP A 395 -17.29 -11.72 -4.22
C ASP A 395 -17.56 -11.01 -5.56
N SER A 396 -18.70 -11.27 -6.19
CA SER A 396 -19.01 -10.71 -7.52
C SER A 396 -19.32 -9.22 -7.47
N ASN A 397 -19.64 -8.70 -6.29
CA ASN A 397 -19.99 -7.30 -6.06
C ASN A 397 -18.94 -6.52 -5.23
N SER A 398 -17.85 -7.16 -4.83
CA SER A 398 -16.73 -6.58 -4.05
C SER A 398 -17.15 -6.02 -2.69
N ASN A 399 -18.12 -6.64 -2.01
CA ASN A 399 -18.64 -6.19 -0.72
C ASN A 399 -17.99 -6.92 0.48
N GLY A 400 -17.16 -7.94 0.24
CA GLY A 400 -16.48 -8.71 1.28
C GLY A 400 -17.39 -9.65 2.09
N LEU A 401 -18.58 -9.98 1.58
CA LEU A 401 -19.53 -10.93 2.17
C LEU A 401 -19.86 -12.02 1.16
N LEU A 402 -20.18 -13.23 1.65
CA LEU A 402 -20.71 -14.31 0.80
C LEU A 402 -22.21 -14.14 0.64
N ASP A 403 -22.66 -13.62 -0.52
CA ASP A 403 -24.07 -13.44 -0.79
C ASP A 403 -24.74 -14.71 -1.33
N SER A 404 -26.07 -14.76 -1.23
CA SER A 404 -26.86 -15.89 -1.71
C SER A 404 -26.71 -16.05 -3.23
N GLY A 405 -26.15 -17.17 -3.66
CA GLY A 405 -25.88 -17.47 -5.06
C GLY A 405 -24.41 -17.28 -5.47
N GLU A 406 -23.57 -16.76 -4.58
CA GLU A 406 -22.13 -16.64 -4.83
C GLU A 406 -21.34 -17.88 -4.35
N ASP A 407 -21.88 -18.63 -3.38
CA ASP A 407 -21.31 -19.88 -2.84
C ASP A 407 -21.41 -21.04 -3.85
N THR A 408 -20.58 -20.97 -4.89
CA THR A 408 -20.64 -21.86 -6.04
C THR A 408 -20.13 -23.25 -5.66
N ASN A 409 -19.29 -23.32 -4.62
CA ASN A 409 -18.69 -24.55 -4.12
C ASN A 409 -19.37 -25.14 -2.86
N MET A 410 -20.39 -24.47 -2.31
CA MET A 410 -21.13 -24.83 -1.08
C MET A 410 -20.23 -24.94 0.16
N SER A 411 -19.15 -24.16 0.22
CA SER A 411 -18.22 -24.14 1.35
C SER A 411 -18.71 -23.28 2.51
N GLY A 412 -19.68 -22.38 2.27
CA GLY A 412 -20.12 -21.38 3.23
C GLY A 412 -19.06 -20.33 3.58
N GLN A 413 -18.02 -20.19 2.75
CA GLN A 413 -16.96 -19.17 2.90
C GLN A 413 -16.81 -18.38 1.60
N LEU A 414 -16.45 -17.09 1.72
CA LEU A 414 -16.18 -16.23 0.57
C LEU A 414 -14.82 -16.59 -0.05
N ASP A 415 -14.82 -17.25 -1.21
CA ASP A 415 -13.58 -17.48 -1.97
C ASP A 415 -13.10 -16.18 -2.64
N THR A 416 -12.36 -15.36 -1.89
CA THR A 416 -11.54 -14.30 -2.46
C THR A 416 -10.26 -14.94 -3.01
N TYR A 417 -10.18 -15.13 -4.33
CA TYR A 417 -8.95 -15.61 -5.00
C TYR A 417 -7.84 -14.54 -4.98
N ALA A 418 -7.37 -14.18 -3.79
CA ALA A 418 -6.03 -13.66 -3.63
C ALA A 418 -5.10 -14.88 -3.61
N TYR A 419 -4.47 -15.20 -4.74
CA TYR A 419 -3.37 -16.17 -4.82
C TYR A 419 -2.09 -15.65 -4.13
N GLU A 420 -2.24 -14.95 -3.02
CA GLU A 420 -1.18 -14.55 -2.12
C GLU A 420 -1.01 -15.71 -1.12
N PRO A 421 0.08 -16.53 -1.12
CA PRO A 421 1.31 -16.63 -1.91
C PRO A 421 1.32 -17.89 -2.83
N GLY A 422 0.17 -18.22 -3.42
CA GLY A 422 -0.04 -19.38 -4.28
C GLY A 422 0.34 -19.12 -5.75
N TYR A 423 0.68 -20.18 -6.49
CA TYR A 423 0.95 -20.04 -7.93
C TYR A 423 -0.35 -20.24 -8.73
N ASN A 424 -0.84 -19.15 -9.34
CA ASN A 424 -2.10 -19.09 -10.08
C ASN A 424 -2.02 -19.59 -11.55
N GLY A 425 -0.89 -20.18 -11.96
CA GLY A 425 -0.69 -20.59 -13.35
C GLY A 425 -0.08 -19.51 -14.25
N THR A 426 0.24 -18.34 -13.72
CA THR A 426 0.85 -17.22 -14.44
C THR A 426 2.14 -16.76 -13.76
N SER A 427 3.04 -16.15 -14.52
CA SER A 427 4.30 -15.59 -14.03
C SER A 427 4.49 -14.21 -14.65
N THR A 428 4.50 -13.18 -13.80
CA THR A 428 4.68 -11.79 -14.20
C THR A 428 6.14 -11.37 -14.03
N ARG A 429 6.62 -10.51 -14.94
CA ARG A 429 7.97 -9.97 -14.93
C ARG A 429 7.94 -8.51 -14.48
N TYR A 430 8.37 -8.25 -13.26
CA TYR A 430 8.48 -6.92 -12.67
C TYR A 430 9.90 -6.40 -12.81
N GLN A 431 10.13 -5.61 -13.86
CA GLN A 431 11.39 -4.88 -14.06
C GLN A 431 11.37 -3.56 -13.30
N TYR A 432 12.54 -2.94 -13.16
CA TYR A 432 12.72 -1.58 -12.63
C TYR A 432 12.21 -1.39 -11.19
N GLN A 433 12.27 -2.46 -10.40
CA GLN A 433 11.83 -2.40 -9.00
C GLN A 433 12.84 -1.63 -8.14
N GLN A 434 12.42 -1.18 -6.96
CA GLN A 434 13.34 -0.66 -5.95
C GLN A 434 14.10 -1.81 -5.29
N ILE A 435 15.31 -1.55 -4.80
CA ILE A 435 16.10 -2.51 -4.01
C ILE A 435 15.30 -2.92 -2.77
N LEU A 436 15.33 -4.22 -2.47
CA LEU A 436 14.82 -4.75 -1.20
C LEU A 436 15.99 -4.96 -0.26
N ASP A 437 16.03 -4.28 0.87
CA ASP A 437 17.19 -4.32 1.75
C ASP A 437 17.42 -5.76 2.28
N MET A 438 18.55 -6.33 1.87
CA MET A 438 19.01 -7.62 2.39
C MET A 438 19.51 -7.40 3.82
N PRO A 439 19.09 -8.22 4.81
CA PRO A 439 19.63 -8.14 6.15
C PRO A 439 21.14 -8.39 6.10
N TYR A 440 21.86 -8.03 7.15
CA TYR A 440 23.28 -8.25 7.25
C TYR A 440 23.64 -8.87 8.60
N LEU A 441 24.32 -10.01 8.56
CA LEU A 441 24.81 -10.69 9.76
C LEU A 441 26.15 -10.07 10.17
N GLY A 442 26.10 -8.94 10.87
CA GLY A 442 27.30 -8.25 11.37
C GLY A 442 27.88 -8.90 12.62
N ASP A 443 27.86 -8.20 13.75
CA ASP A 443 28.11 -8.86 15.04
C ASP A 443 26.93 -9.79 15.36
N LEU A 444 27.24 -11.05 15.65
CA LEU A 444 26.24 -12.05 16.02
C LEU A 444 25.71 -11.87 17.46
N GLN A 445 26.10 -10.83 18.19
CA GLN A 445 25.70 -10.64 19.59
C GLN A 445 24.17 -10.59 19.77
N ASP A 446 23.43 -9.94 18.88
CA ASP A 446 21.96 -9.92 18.93
C ASP A 446 21.38 -11.34 18.76
N TYR A 447 21.95 -12.15 17.87
CA TYR A 447 21.55 -13.55 17.68
C TYR A 447 21.99 -14.46 18.83
N ARG A 448 23.11 -14.19 19.49
CA ARG A 448 23.52 -14.89 20.72
C ARG A 448 22.51 -14.62 21.84
N ASN A 449 22.08 -13.36 22.00
CA ASN A 449 21.08 -13.00 22.99
C ASN A 449 19.74 -13.70 22.71
N ILE A 450 19.33 -13.78 21.44
CA ILE A 450 18.13 -14.53 21.03
C ILE A 450 18.29 -16.02 21.32
N ALA A 451 19.42 -16.64 20.94
CA ALA A 451 19.68 -18.05 21.22
C ALA A 451 19.62 -18.38 22.72
N ILE A 452 20.13 -17.50 23.58
CA ILE A 452 20.06 -17.65 25.03
C ILE A 452 18.61 -17.47 25.54
N ALA A 453 17.90 -16.46 25.04
CA ALA A 453 16.52 -16.17 25.46
C ALA A 453 15.54 -17.30 25.10
N GLU A 454 15.73 -17.90 23.93
CA GLU A 454 14.92 -19.01 23.41
C GLU A 454 15.41 -20.39 23.90
N ASN A 455 16.49 -20.43 24.69
CA ASN A 455 17.14 -21.66 25.14
C ASN A 455 17.42 -22.63 23.98
N GLY A 456 18.01 -22.10 22.91
CA GLY A 456 18.23 -22.80 21.67
C GLY A 456 19.25 -23.94 21.80
N GLN A 457 18.94 -25.12 21.26
CA GLN A 457 19.80 -26.30 21.38
C GLN A 457 19.95 -27.10 20.09
N ILE A 458 21.13 -27.71 19.94
CA ILE A 458 21.35 -28.84 19.03
C ILE A 458 21.62 -30.06 19.88
N THR A 459 20.82 -31.11 19.70
CA THR A 459 21.02 -32.40 20.36
C THR A 459 21.09 -33.53 19.35
N GLN A 460 21.80 -34.60 19.70
CA GLN A 460 21.88 -35.81 18.90
C GLN A 460 22.04 -37.01 19.83
N GLY A 461 21.21 -38.04 19.69
CA GLY A 461 21.24 -39.24 20.54
C GLY A 461 21.01 -38.95 22.02
N GLY A 462 20.29 -37.87 22.34
CA GLY A 462 20.07 -37.40 23.72
C GLY A 462 21.23 -36.59 24.31
N VAL A 463 22.31 -36.36 23.56
CA VAL A 463 23.45 -35.53 23.99
C VAL A 463 23.30 -34.12 23.41
N THR A 464 23.43 -33.10 24.25
CA THR A 464 23.50 -31.70 23.81
C THR A 464 24.87 -31.41 23.22
N LEU A 465 24.90 -31.11 21.91
CA LEU A 465 26.10 -30.74 21.18
C LEU A 465 26.34 -29.22 21.21
N VAL A 466 25.25 -28.44 21.18
CA VAL A 466 25.28 -26.98 21.27
C VAL A 466 24.20 -26.53 22.25
N ASN A 467 24.58 -25.67 23.19
CA ASN A 467 23.68 -25.01 24.12
C ASN A 467 23.77 -23.50 23.93
N ASN A 468 22.81 -22.93 23.20
CA ASN A 468 22.69 -21.54 22.75
C ASN A 468 23.82 -21.07 21.83
N VAL A 469 25.07 -21.11 22.30
CA VAL A 469 26.26 -20.65 21.59
C VAL A 469 27.35 -21.71 21.67
N TYR A 470 27.91 -22.09 20.53
CA TYR A 470 29.06 -22.97 20.43
C TYR A 470 30.35 -22.16 20.20
N SER A 471 31.27 -22.29 21.16
CA SER A 471 32.60 -21.69 21.14
C SER A 471 33.66 -22.65 21.68
N GLY A 472 33.40 -23.95 21.57
CA GLY A 472 34.28 -25.01 22.09
C GLY A 472 35.51 -25.24 21.22
N THR A 473 36.33 -26.22 21.60
CA THR A 473 37.43 -26.72 20.76
C THR A 473 36.90 -27.22 19.44
N GLY A 474 37.61 -26.93 18.35
CA GLY A 474 37.25 -27.41 17.02
C GLY A 474 37.26 -28.94 16.89
N PRO A 475 36.91 -29.48 15.71
CA PRO A 475 36.89 -30.92 15.45
C PRO A 475 38.23 -31.64 15.63
N ASP A 476 39.37 -30.92 15.64
CA ASP A 476 40.68 -31.47 16.01
C ASP A 476 40.84 -31.75 17.52
N ASN A 477 39.92 -31.27 18.36
CA ASN A 477 39.93 -31.32 19.83
C ASN A 477 41.14 -30.65 20.49
N VAL A 478 41.75 -29.66 19.83
CA VAL A 478 42.85 -28.86 20.36
C VAL A 478 42.38 -27.42 20.56
N THR A 479 42.81 -26.76 21.64
CA THR A 479 42.50 -25.34 21.87
C THR A 479 43.58 -24.45 21.26
N GLY A 480 43.19 -23.29 20.75
CA GLY A 480 44.05 -22.30 20.12
C GLY A 480 44.36 -22.60 18.65
N THR A 481 43.63 -23.55 18.05
CA THR A 481 43.78 -23.92 16.64
C THR A 481 42.76 -23.17 15.77
N PRO A 482 42.99 -23.07 14.44
CA PRO A 482 42.12 -22.26 13.58
C PRO A 482 40.66 -22.73 13.49
N ASP A 483 40.35 -23.97 13.86
CA ASP A 483 39.00 -24.55 13.85
C ASP A 483 38.24 -24.39 15.18
N ASP A 484 38.81 -23.72 16.19
CA ASP A 484 38.09 -23.36 17.41
C ASP A 484 36.75 -22.66 17.10
N GLY A 485 35.71 -23.06 17.83
CA GLY A 485 34.34 -22.60 17.63
C GLY A 485 33.66 -23.15 16.37
N SER A 486 34.32 -24.00 15.58
CA SER A 486 33.71 -24.71 14.44
C SER A 486 33.17 -26.06 14.87
N ILE A 487 32.08 -26.52 14.24
CA ILE A 487 31.43 -27.79 14.60
C ILE A 487 31.07 -28.61 13.37
N VAL A 488 31.18 -29.93 13.50
CA VAL A 488 30.74 -30.91 12.49
C VAL A 488 29.51 -31.65 13.01
N LEU A 489 28.41 -31.55 12.27
CA LEU A 489 27.13 -32.20 12.56
C LEU A 489 26.83 -33.24 11.47
N THR A 490 26.76 -34.51 11.85
CA THR A 490 26.42 -35.61 10.93
C THR A 490 25.20 -36.36 11.44
N GLY A 491 24.04 -36.09 10.84
CA GLY A 491 22.78 -36.75 11.17
C GLY A 491 22.59 -38.05 10.40
N THR A 492 21.90 -39.01 11.01
CA THR A 492 21.40 -40.21 10.32
C THR A 492 19.92 -40.40 10.61
N VAL A 493 19.24 -41.29 9.88
CA VAL A 493 17.81 -41.57 10.13
C VAL A 493 17.57 -42.07 11.56
N SER A 494 18.46 -42.89 12.10
CA SER A 494 18.36 -43.40 13.48
C SER A 494 18.86 -42.43 14.54
N ASN A 495 19.63 -41.41 14.14
CA ASN A 495 20.22 -40.43 15.03
C ASN A 495 20.29 -39.06 14.35
N PRO A 496 19.13 -38.40 14.16
CA PRO A 496 19.06 -37.13 13.45
C PRO A 496 19.69 -35.99 14.26
N ILE A 497 20.07 -34.92 13.58
CA ILE A 497 20.43 -33.65 14.22
C ILE A 497 19.11 -32.99 14.67
N VAL A 498 18.89 -32.89 15.98
CA VAL A 498 17.65 -32.34 16.54
C VAL A 498 17.86 -30.88 16.91
N LEU A 499 17.11 -29.98 16.27
CA LEU A 499 17.09 -28.55 16.54
C LEU A 499 15.88 -28.17 17.39
N SER A 500 16.13 -27.31 18.37
CA SER A 500 15.09 -26.66 19.17
C SER A 500 15.45 -25.19 19.33
N GLY A 501 14.93 -24.33 18.47
CA GLY A 501 15.20 -22.88 18.51
C GLY A 501 16.50 -22.45 17.81
N PRO A 502 16.88 -21.17 17.94
CA PRO A 502 18.03 -20.59 17.27
C PRO A 502 19.34 -20.85 18.03
N VAL A 503 20.42 -21.12 17.30
CA VAL A 503 21.74 -21.40 17.88
C VAL A 503 22.84 -20.69 17.11
N VAL A 504 23.92 -20.32 17.80
CA VAL A 504 25.07 -19.63 17.20
C VAL A 504 26.31 -20.52 17.26
N VAL A 505 27.02 -20.67 16.16
CA VAL A 505 28.33 -21.31 16.03
C VAL A 505 29.35 -20.22 15.72
N ASN A 506 30.35 -20.01 16.57
CA ASN A 506 31.29 -18.90 16.39
C ASN A 506 32.19 -19.04 15.15
N GLY A 507 32.52 -20.28 14.76
CA GLY A 507 33.38 -20.60 13.62
C GLY A 507 32.58 -21.09 12.41
N ASP A 508 33.11 -22.11 11.73
CA ASP A 508 32.45 -22.76 10.61
C ASP A 508 31.43 -23.82 11.09
N LEU A 509 30.31 -23.93 10.40
CA LEU A 509 29.37 -25.03 10.55
C LEU A 509 29.57 -26.01 9.40
N LEU A 510 29.81 -27.28 9.70
CA LEU A 510 29.82 -28.36 8.71
C LEU A 510 28.66 -29.30 9.00
N ILE A 511 27.76 -29.48 8.04
CA ILE A 511 26.50 -30.21 8.27
C ILE A 511 26.17 -31.18 7.13
N LYS A 512 25.65 -32.35 7.48
CA LYS A 512 25.04 -33.30 6.53
C LYS A 512 24.06 -34.26 7.18
N GLY A 513 23.23 -34.91 6.37
CA GLY A 513 22.39 -36.03 6.77
C GLY A 513 20.97 -35.64 7.18
N THR A 514 20.42 -36.33 8.18
CA THR A 514 19.03 -36.12 8.61
C THR A 514 18.92 -35.09 9.73
N VAL A 515 17.99 -34.14 9.60
CA VAL A 515 17.67 -33.12 10.61
C VAL A 515 16.21 -33.22 11.06
N GLN A 516 15.94 -32.85 12.31
CA GLN A 516 14.63 -32.90 12.95
C GLN A 516 14.41 -31.65 13.81
N GLY A 517 13.16 -31.24 14.00
CA GLY A 517 12.80 -30.10 14.83
C GLY A 517 12.79 -28.79 14.04
N GLN A 518 12.82 -27.66 14.74
CA GLN A 518 12.69 -26.34 14.13
C GLN A 518 13.71 -25.38 14.75
N GLY A 519 14.43 -24.64 13.90
CA GLY A 519 15.38 -23.63 14.35
C GLY A 519 16.27 -23.10 13.23
N THR A 520 17.06 -22.09 13.56
CA THR A 520 18.06 -21.49 12.66
C THR A 520 19.46 -21.57 13.29
N ILE A 521 20.43 -22.06 12.53
CA ILE A 521 21.84 -22.05 12.92
C ILE A 521 22.54 -20.86 12.28
N TYR A 522 23.12 -20.01 13.12
CA TYR A 522 23.95 -18.88 12.72
C TYR A 522 25.43 -19.25 12.80
N ALA A 523 26.15 -19.23 11.69
CA ALA A 523 27.59 -19.45 11.65
C ALA A 523 28.34 -18.11 11.58
N GLY A 524 29.32 -17.93 12.47
CA GLY A 524 30.22 -16.76 12.49
C GLY A 524 31.18 -16.70 11.31
N ARG A 525 31.35 -17.82 10.61
CA ARG A 525 32.06 -17.91 9.34
C ARG A 525 31.22 -18.65 8.29
N ASN A 526 31.72 -19.76 7.73
CA ASN A 526 31.10 -20.44 6.60
C ASN A 526 30.14 -21.54 7.09
N VAL A 527 29.12 -21.83 6.27
CA VAL A 527 28.32 -23.05 6.38
C VAL A 527 28.69 -23.98 5.24
N HIS A 528 29.16 -25.19 5.56
CA HIS A 528 29.48 -26.23 4.60
C HIS A 528 28.41 -27.33 4.65
N VAL A 529 27.63 -27.45 3.58
CA VAL A 529 26.67 -28.55 3.40
C VAL A 529 27.38 -29.67 2.65
N LEU A 530 27.88 -30.66 3.39
CA LEU A 530 28.84 -31.63 2.87
C LEU A 530 28.20 -32.77 2.08
N ASP A 531 26.92 -33.06 2.31
CA ASP A 531 26.15 -34.08 1.58
C ASP A 531 24.66 -33.71 1.63
N ASN A 532 23.78 -34.59 1.15
CA ASN A 532 22.34 -34.41 1.24
C ASN A 532 21.90 -34.06 2.66
N LEU A 533 21.03 -33.06 2.75
CA LEU A 533 20.43 -32.60 4.00
C LEU A 533 18.92 -32.79 3.91
N THR A 534 18.37 -33.67 4.74
CA THR A 534 16.97 -34.10 4.63
C THR A 534 16.24 -33.97 5.96
N TYR A 535 14.98 -33.54 5.91
CA TYR A 535 14.10 -33.54 7.07
C TYR A 535 13.67 -34.97 7.44
N ALA A 536 13.63 -35.29 8.73
CA ALA A 536 13.03 -36.53 9.23
C ALA A 536 11.50 -36.52 9.01
N ASN A 537 10.88 -35.36 9.20
CA ASN A 537 9.46 -35.08 9.10
C ASN A 537 9.23 -33.77 8.32
N GLY A 538 9.55 -33.78 7.02
CA GLY A 538 9.52 -32.58 6.18
C GLY A 538 8.12 -32.05 5.85
N PRO A 539 7.99 -30.76 5.51
CA PRO A 539 6.74 -30.17 5.06
C PRO A 539 6.37 -30.64 3.64
N ALA A 540 5.11 -30.44 3.28
CA ALA A 540 4.63 -30.65 1.93
C ALA A 540 4.76 -29.36 1.11
N TRP A 541 5.18 -29.49 -0.15
CA TRP A 541 5.24 -28.38 -1.10
C TRP A 541 4.31 -28.66 -2.29
N PRO A 542 2.97 -28.66 -2.09
CA PRO A 542 2.04 -28.86 -3.20
C PRO A 542 2.28 -27.77 -4.24
N LYS A 543 2.34 -28.15 -5.53
CA LYS A 543 2.49 -27.23 -6.65
C LYS A 543 1.60 -27.67 -7.81
N PRO A 544 0.69 -26.79 -8.27
CA PRO A 544 0.34 -25.47 -7.71
C PRO A 544 -0.25 -25.60 -6.30
N ASP A 545 -0.03 -24.57 -5.49
CA ASP A 545 -0.65 -24.46 -4.17
C ASP A 545 -1.87 -23.53 -4.29
N THR A 546 -3.07 -24.11 -4.22
CA THR A 546 -4.33 -23.36 -4.34
C THR A 546 -4.91 -22.96 -2.99
N ASN A 547 -4.38 -23.50 -1.87
CA ASN A 547 -4.76 -23.06 -0.53
C ASN A 547 -3.50 -22.90 0.33
N PRO A 548 -2.74 -21.83 0.10
CA PRO A 548 -1.43 -21.67 0.71
C PRO A 548 -1.49 -21.50 2.24
N ALA A 549 -2.57 -20.89 2.76
CA ALA A 549 -2.80 -20.73 4.19
C ALA A 549 -3.07 -22.07 4.90
N GLN A 550 -3.83 -22.97 4.25
CA GLN A 550 -4.02 -24.34 4.75
C GLN A 550 -2.71 -25.15 4.70
N THR A 551 -1.93 -24.99 3.63
CA THR A 551 -0.61 -25.63 3.49
C THR A 551 0.33 -25.19 4.62
N ASP A 552 0.41 -23.88 4.90
CA ASP A 552 1.17 -23.33 6.03
C ASP A 552 0.73 -23.96 7.36
N THR A 553 -0.58 -23.94 7.65
CA THR A 553 -1.16 -24.54 8.85
C THR A 553 -0.83 -26.04 8.97
N THR A 554 -0.92 -26.79 7.87
CA THR A 554 -0.61 -28.23 7.84
C THR A 554 0.88 -28.50 8.06
N ASN A 555 1.73 -27.60 7.58
CA ASN A 555 3.16 -27.68 7.72
C ASN A 555 3.67 -27.14 9.07
N ASN A 556 2.80 -26.59 9.92
CA ASN A 556 3.18 -25.91 11.16
C ASN A 556 4.09 -26.76 12.05
N SER A 557 3.77 -28.05 12.24
CA SER A 557 4.52 -28.98 13.10
C SER A 557 5.65 -29.76 12.38
N ARG A 558 5.90 -29.46 11.11
CA ARG A 558 6.92 -30.14 10.29
C ARG A 558 8.29 -29.55 10.54
N ASP A 559 9.33 -30.33 10.28
CA ASP A 559 10.71 -29.88 10.52
C ASP A 559 11.05 -28.62 9.71
N PHE A 560 11.93 -27.80 10.27
CA PHE A 560 12.45 -26.59 9.66
C PHE A 560 13.92 -26.42 10.03
N LEU A 561 14.72 -25.98 9.05
CA LEU A 561 16.11 -25.63 9.27
C LEU A 561 16.43 -24.34 8.53
N GLY A 562 16.80 -23.31 9.28
CA GLY A 562 17.48 -22.13 8.78
C GLY A 562 19.00 -22.30 8.87
N LEU A 563 19.71 -21.99 7.79
CA LEU A 563 21.17 -21.92 7.76
C LEU A 563 21.56 -20.50 7.41
N ALA A 564 22.18 -19.78 8.35
CA ALA A 564 22.52 -18.38 8.21
C ALA A 564 24.04 -18.21 8.40
N ALA A 565 24.76 -17.92 7.31
CA ALA A 565 26.21 -17.75 7.33
C ALA A 565 26.59 -16.26 7.30
N LYS A 566 27.41 -15.83 8.26
CA LYS A 566 28.11 -14.54 8.14
C LYS A 566 29.11 -14.56 6.98
N GLY A 567 29.83 -15.68 6.82
CA GLY A 567 30.65 -15.99 5.67
C GLY A 567 29.82 -16.54 4.50
N ASN A 568 30.33 -17.56 3.82
CA ASN A 568 29.74 -18.18 2.63
C ASN A 568 28.93 -19.43 2.97
N VAL A 569 28.05 -19.85 2.05
CA VAL A 569 27.47 -21.20 2.08
C VAL A 569 28.06 -22.03 0.94
N VAL A 570 28.69 -23.14 1.29
CA VAL A 570 29.45 -23.99 0.38
C VAL A 570 28.83 -25.38 0.36
N ILE A 571 28.30 -25.78 -0.80
CA ILE A 571 27.61 -27.05 -0.99
C ILE A 571 28.52 -28.03 -1.72
N GLY A 572 28.66 -29.22 -1.14
CA GLY A 572 29.51 -30.30 -1.61
C GLY A 572 30.98 -30.15 -1.22
N ASN A 573 31.79 -31.07 -1.72
CA ASN A 573 33.19 -31.18 -1.36
C ASN A 573 34.08 -30.19 -2.12
N TYR A 574 34.42 -29.06 -1.50
CA TYR A 574 35.27 -28.04 -2.09
C TYR A 574 36.75 -28.44 -2.26
N THR A 575 37.21 -29.50 -1.59
CA THR A 575 38.59 -30.02 -1.74
C THR A 575 38.73 -30.86 -3.00
N ASN A 576 37.61 -31.28 -3.62
CA ASN A 576 37.62 -32.07 -4.84
C ASN A 576 38.05 -31.25 -6.06
N THR A 577 38.95 -31.78 -6.88
CA THR A 577 39.46 -31.12 -8.10
C THR A 577 38.35 -30.84 -9.13
N GLY A 578 37.35 -31.72 -9.21
CA GLY A 578 36.17 -31.55 -10.05
C GLY A 578 35.22 -30.46 -9.54
N TRP A 579 35.17 -30.21 -8.23
CA TRP A 579 34.46 -29.05 -7.68
C TRP A 579 35.23 -27.77 -8.03
N GLN A 580 36.52 -27.73 -7.73
CA GLN A 580 37.37 -26.55 -7.93
C GLN A 580 37.41 -26.07 -9.38
N SER A 581 37.62 -27.00 -10.33
CA SER A 581 37.66 -26.69 -11.76
C SER A 581 36.36 -26.09 -12.31
N ASN A 582 35.22 -26.40 -11.70
CA ASN A 582 33.91 -25.94 -12.15
C ASN A 582 33.47 -24.66 -11.42
N CYS A 583 33.63 -24.60 -10.10
CA CYS A 583 33.09 -23.52 -9.27
C CYS A 583 34.01 -22.29 -9.19
N LEU A 584 35.34 -22.46 -9.14
CA LEU A 584 36.27 -21.33 -8.90
C LEU A 584 36.19 -20.22 -9.97
N ARG A 585 35.81 -20.57 -11.20
CA ARG A 585 35.63 -19.58 -12.27
C ARG A 585 34.50 -18.60 -11.95
N TYR A 586 33.41 -19.08 -11.32
CA TYR A 586 32.21 -18.30 -11.02
C TYR A 586 32.31 -17.57 -9.68
N LEU A 587 33.31 -17.90 -8.86
CA LEU A 587 33.61 -17.28 -7.57
C LEU A 587 34.46 -15.99 -7.67
N ARG A 588 34.52 -15.38 -8.85
CA ARG A 588 35.31 -14.18 -9.11
C ARG A 588 34.67 -13.32 -10.20
N PRO A 589 35.00 -12.03 -10.28
CA PRO A 589 34.50 -11.14 -11.33
C PRO A 589 34.78 -11.72 -12.74
N PRO A 590 33.87 -11.51 -13.72
CA PRO A 590 32.69 -10.63 -13.65
C PRO A 590 31.41 -11.30 -13.11
N PHE A 591 31.47 -12.54 -12.63
CA PHE A 591 30.27 -13.25 -12.16
C PHE A 591 29.82 -12.74 -10.78
N THR A 592 30.78 -12.42 -9.93
CA THR A 592 30.57 -11.77 -8.64
C THR A 592 30.89 -10.29 -8.73
N GLN A 593 30.37 -9.48 -7.81
CA GLN A 593 30.55 -8.02 -7.83
C GLN A 593 31.34 -7.54 -6.62
N ALA A 594 32.02 -6.41 -6.78
CA ALA A 594 32.58 -5.69 -5.65
C ALA A 594 31.48 -4.94 -4.89
N TYR A 595 31.60 -4.84 -3.58
CA TYR A 595 30.64 -4.12 -2.73
C TYR A 595 31.28 -3.72 -1.41
N THR A 596 30.70 -2.70 -0.78
CA THR A 596 31.04 -2.27 0.57
C THR A 596 30.55 -3.29 1.60
N THR A 597 31.42 -3.62 2.54
CA THR A 597 31.18 -4.52 3.66
C THR A 597 31.12 -3.74 4.97
N ASP A 598 30.61 -4.38 6.01
CA ASP A 598 30.63 -3.81 7.36
C ASP A 598 31.99 -4.04 8.04
N ALA A 599 32.33 -3.17 8.98
CA ALA A 599 33.55 -3.27 9.78
C ALA A 599 33.69 -4.62 10.49
N THR A 600 32.57 -5.24 10.86
CA THR A 600 32.54 -6.53 11.55
C THR A 600 32.95 -7.70 10.66
N ASP A 601 33.03 -7.55 9.34
CA ASP A 601 33.52 -8.59 8.42
C ASP A 601 35.01 -8.46 8.10
N ALA A 602 35.63 -7.32 8.42
CA ALA A 602 37.07 -7.13 8.23
C ALA A 602 37.92 -8.21 8.93
N PRO A 603 37.59 -8.66 10.17
CA PRO A 603 38.30 -9.78 10.80
C PRO A 603 38.20 -11.12 10.05
N LEU A 604 37.21 -11.26 9.14
CA LEU A 604 37.05 -12.42 8.27
C LEU A 604 37.75 -12.25 6.92
N GLY A 605 38.47 -11.14 6.73
CA GLY A 605 39.24 -10.83 5.53
C GLY A 605 38.49 -9.98 4.50
N TYR A 606 37.19 -9.69 4.67
CA TYR A 606 36.39 -8.95 3.69
C TYR A 606 36.65 -7.43 3.69
N ASP A 607 37.93 -7.08 3.56
CA ASP A 607 38.50 -5.75 3.38
C ASP A 607 39.68 -5.92 2.41
N SER A 608 39.36 -5.98 1.12
CA SER A 608 40.28 -6.39 0.06
C SER A 608 41.38 -5.37 -0.22
N ASP A 609 41.15 -4.09 0.08
CA ASP A 609 42.13 -3.01 -0.04
C ASP A 609 42.79 -2.66 1.31
N ASN A 610 42.33 -3.25 2.42
CA ASN A 610 42.87 -3.10 3.77
C ASN A 610 42.98 -1.62 4.17
N TYR A 611 41.99 -0.83 3.77
CA TYR A 611 41.98 0.62 3.94
C TYR A 611 40.67 1.08 4.54
N SER A 612 40.57 1.04 5.87
CA SER A 612 39.34 1.45 6.59
C SER A 612 38.88 2.90 6.32
N GLY A 613 39.75 3.75 5.75
CA GLY A 613 39.46 5.16 5.46
C GLY A 613 38.50 5.42 4.28
N ASN A 614 38.24 4.43 3.40
CA ASN A 614 37.25 4.54 2.31
C ASN A 614 36.02 3.64 2.55
N GLY A 615 35.88 3.07 3.75
CA GLY A 615 34.93 2.00 4.05
C GLY A 615 35.50 0.63 3.73
N TYR A 616 35.01 -0.42 4.39
CA TYR A 616 35.48 -1.77 4.10
C TYR A 616 34.95 -2.20 2.73
N LEU A 617 35.84 -2.64 1.84
CA LEU A 617 35.49 -2.99 0.46
C LEU A 617 35.88 -4.43 0.15
N PHE A 618 34.92 -5.25 -0.28
CA PHE A 618 35.23 -6.54 -0.87
C PHE A 618 35.27 -6.44 -2.40
N ASN A 619 36.35 -6.95 -3.02
CA ASN A 619 36.57 -6.86 -4.47
C ASN A 619 35.77 -7.89 -5.30
N GLY A 620 34.96 -8.73 -4.66
CA GLY A 620 34.18 -9.78 -5.30
C GLY A 620 34.93 -11.09 -5.56
N ASN A 621 36.23 -11.19 -5.28
CA ASN A 621 37.01 -12.40 -5.57
C ASN A 621 37.11 -13.33 -4.36
N TYR A 622 36.24 -14.34 -4.30
CA TYR A 622 36.21 -15.32 -3.21
C TYR A 622 37.34 -16.35 -3.25
N THR A 623 38.16 -16.35 -4.31
CA THR A 623 39.22 -17.36 -4.50
C THR A 623 40.57 -16.98 -3.90
N VAL A 624 40.70 -15.77 -3.38
CA VAL A 624 41.92 -15.29 -2.69
C VAL A 624 41.89 -15.67 -1.22
N SER A 625 43.04 -15.50 -0.55
CA SER A 625 43.14 -15.75 0.88
C SER A 625 42.24 -14.80 1.67
N ASP A 626 41.60 -15.32 2.71
CA ASP A 626 40.81 -14.55 3.67
C ASP A 626 41.66 -13.99 4.83
N GLY A 627 42.99 -14.09 4.74
CA GLY A 627 43.93 -13.68 5.79
C GLY A 627 44.10 -14.67 6.94
N GLY A 628 43.27 -15.72 7.02
CA GLY A 628 43.40 -16.76 8.03
C GLY A 628 44.05 -18.05 7.53
N THR A 629 44.09 -19.04 8.42
CA THR A 629 44.74 -20.32 8.18
C THR A 629 43.80 -21.49 8.44
N LYS A 630 44.12 -22.64 7.85
CA LYS A 630 43.53 -23.93 8.19
C LYS A 630 44.29 -24.59 9.33
N VAL A 631 43.70 -25.58 9.98
CA VAL A 631 44.43 -26.55 10.80
C VAL A 631 45.57 -27.13 9.95
N GLY A 632 46.81 -27.03 10.46
CA GLY A 632 48.03 -27.36 9.71
C GLY A 632 48.76 -26.17 9.08
N GLY A 633 48.23 -24.94 9.21
CA GLY A 633 48.94 -23.70 8.90
C GLY A 633 48.89 -23.24 7.44
N ALA A 634 48.20 -23.97 6.55
CA ALA A 634 47.98 -23.52 5.18
C ALA A 634 47.11 -22.26 5.14
N SER A 635 47.42 -21.31 4.25
CA SER A 635 46.58 -20.15 4.00
C SER A 635 45.19 -20.59 3.53
N ARG A 636 44.16 -20.00 4.12
CA ARG A 636 42.76 -20.30 3.84
C ARG A 636 42.16 -19.24 2.91
N LYS A 637 41.27 -19.67 2.01
CA LYS A 637 40.46 -18.81 1.14
C LYS A 637 39.05 -18.61 1.70
N TYR A 638 38.32 -17.61 1.20
CA TYR A 638 36.99 -17.28 1.74
C TYR A 638 36.00 -18.45 1.74
N TYR A 639 35.98 -19.28 0.69
CA TYR A 639 35.08 -20.43 0.59
C TYR A 639 35.58 -21.67 1.35
N GLU A 640 36.79 -21.65 1.92
CA GLU A 640 37.36 -22.81 2.59
C GLU A 640 37.05 -22.81 4.08
N SER A 641 37.06 -24.01 4.68
CA SER A 641 36.90 -24.15 6.12
C SER A 641 38.24 -23.92 6.84
N SER A 642 38.16 -23.55 8.12
CA SER A 642 39.26 -23.65 9.09
C SER A 642 39.79 -25.06 9.26
N LEU A 643 38.99 -26.10 9.00
CA LEU A 643 39.43 -27.48 9.16
C LEU A 643 40.50 -27.85 8.12
N ALA A 644 41.31 -28.86 8.44
CA ALA A 644 42.20 -29.48 7.46
C ALA A 644 41.41 -30.16 6.34
N ASP A 645 41.91 -30.10 5.11
CA ASP A 645 41.26 -30.71 3.93
C ASP A 645 41.11 -32.25 4.06
N SER A 646 42.02 -32.88 4.82
CA SER A 646 41.93 -34.30 5.18
C SER A 646 40.71 -34.62 6.03
N THR A 647 40.31 -33.71 6.93
CA THR A 647 39.11 -33.84 7.77
C THR A 647 37.84 -33.75 6.93
N ILE A 648 37.78 -32.81 5.97
CA ILE A 648 36.64 -32.71 5.04
C ILE A 648 36.47 -34.00 4.22
N THR A 649 37.61 -34.56 3.80
CA THR A 649 37.64 -35.80 3.03
C THR A 649 37.22 -37.01 3.89
N SER A 650 37.65 -37.07 5.15
CA SER A 650 37.32 -38.17 6.07
C SER A 650 35.86 -38.16 6.53
N ILE A 651 35.24 -36.98 6.62
CA ILE A 651 33.79 -36.85 6.88
C ILE A 651 32.98 -37.45 5.71
N GLY A 652 33.57 -37.65 4.54
CA GLY A 652 32.89 -38.22 3.37
C GLY A 652 31.93 -37.23 2.73
N ALA A 653 32.45 -36.05 2.38
CA ALA A 653 31.70 -35.03 1.64
C ALA A 653 31.42 -35.47 0.20
N SER A 654 30.19 -35.30 -0.26
CA SER A 654 29.75 -35.60 -1.62
C SER A 654 30.20 -34.53 -2.60
N VAL A 655 30.59 -34.95 -3.81
CA VAL A 655 30.95 -34.04 -4.90
C VAL A 655 29.70 -33.47 -5.57
N ASN A 656 28.59 -34.22 -5.58
CA ASN A 656 27.35 -33.85 -6.25
C ASN A 656 26.19 -34.00 -5.26
N VAL A 657 25.95 -32.96 -4.46
CA VAL A 657 24.80 -32.93 -3.56
C VAL A 657 23.52 -32.84 -4.40
N GLN A 658 22.50 -33.61 -4.02
CA GLN A 658 21.24 -33.72 -4.76
C GLN A 658 20.06 -33.13 -4.01
N ASN A 659 20.11 -33.06 -2.68
CA ASN A 659 18.97 -32.55 -1.92
C ASN A 659 19.42 -31.75 -0.69
N VAL A 660 18.88 -30.55 -0.55
CA VAL A 660 19.07 -29.71 0.64
C VAL A 660 17.73 -29.17 1.11
N ASN A 661 17.32 -29.64 2.28
CA ASN A 661 16.14 -29.19 3.00
C ASN A 661 16.55 -28.12 4.01
N ALA A 662 16.55 -26.84 3.59
CA ALA A 662 16.84 -25.70 4.43
C ALA A 662 16.41 -24.39 3.77
N VAL A 663 16.14 -23.37 4.58
CA VAL A 663 16.22 -21.97 4.17
C VAL A 663 17.67 -21.53 4.36
N ILE A 664 18.30 -21.08 3.28
CA ILE A 664 19.73 -20.78 3.22
C ILE A 664 19.90 -19.27 3.08
N TYR A 665 20.73 -18.70 3.94
CA TYR A 665 21.10 -17.30 3.94
C TYR A 665 22.62 -17.15 4.07
N THR A 666 23.19 -16.19 3.34
CA THR A 666 24.57 -15.73 3.51
C THR A 666 24.72 -14.25 3.19
N ASN A 667 25.61 -13.54 3.91
CA ASN A 667 25.99 -12.17 3.55
C ASN A 667 26.70 -12.10 2.18
N HIS A 668 27.26 -13.22 1.72
CA HIS A 668 28.20 -13.32 0.62
C HIS A 668 27.71 -14.31 -0.45
N VAL A 669 28.44 -15.39 -0.73
CA VAL A 669 28.15 -16.28 -1.87
C VAL A 669 27.61 -17.64 -1.44
N ILE A 670 26.60 -18.12 -2.17
CA ILE A 670 26.23 -19.54 -2.21
C ILE A 670 26.94 -20.19 -3.39
N THR A 671 27.71 -21.24 -3.16
CA THR A 671 28.44 -21.95 -4.21
C THR A 671 28.40 -23.46 -4.01
N GLY A 672 28.48 -24.20 -5.11
CA GLY A 672 28.60 -25.64 -5.01
C GLY A 672 28.60 -26.33 -6.36
N LYS A 673 29.06 -27.59 -6.36
CA LYS A 673 28.87 -28.50 -7.48
C LYS A 673 27.74 -29.46 -7.14
N LEU A 674 26.71 -29.46 -7.96
CA LEU A 674 25.42 -30.06 -7.67
C LEU A 674 25.07 -31.15 -8.69
N GLY A 675 24.34 -32.17 -8.21
CA GLY A 675 23.70 -33.17 -9.06
C GLY A 675 22.38 -32.66 -9.64
N ALA A 676 21.42 -33.57 -9.82
CA ALA A 676 20.01 -33.24 -10.02
C ALA A 676 19.46 -32.69 -8.70
N PHE A 677 19.67 -31.40 -8.48
CA PHE A 677 19.56 -30.75 -7.20
C PHE A 677 18.13 -30.32 -6.89
N SER A 678 17.69 -30.58 -5.67
CA SER A 678 16.47 -30.02 -5.10
C SER A 678 16.81 -29.24 -3.84
N VAL A 679 16.34 -28.01 -3.75
CA VAL A 679 16.34 -27.21 -2.52
C VAL A 679 14.91 -27.00 -2.08
N ASN A 680 14.61 -27.34 -0.83
CA ASN A 680 13.28 -27.19 -0.25
C ASN A 680 13.35 -26.20 0.92
N GLY A 681 12.85 -24.98 0.69
CA GLY A 681 13.07 -23.82 1.55
C GLY A 681 13.14 -22.53 0.74
N GLY A 682 14.21 -21.76 0.92
CA GLY A 682 14.48 -20.53 0.17
C GLY A 682 15.98 -20.29 0.14
N MET A 683 16.45 -19.53 -0.85
CA MET A 683 17.86 -19.19 -0.99
C MET A 683 18.03 -17.68 -1.07
N VAL A 684 18.82 -17.14 -0.15
CA VAL A 684 19.15 -15.72 -0.06
C VAL A 684 20.66 -15.58 -0.01
N SER A 685 21.23 -14.87 -0.98
CA SER A 685 22.65 -14.56 -0.98
C SER A 685 22.94 -13.25 -1.68
N ARG A 686 24.16 -12.76 -1.51
CA ARG A 686 24.62 -11.60 -2.26
C ARG A 686 25.07 -11.96 -3.67
N ASP A 687 25.87 -13.02 -3.77
CA ASP A 687 26.32 -13.62 -5.02
C ASP A 687 25.94 -15.11 -5.07
N GLU A 688 25.95 -15.71 -6.26
CA GLU A 688 25.69 -17.14 -6.45
C GLU A 688 26.64 -17.73 -7.49
N ALA A 689 27.14 -18.94 -7.23
CA ALA A 689 28.10 -19.65 -8.05
C ALA A 689 27.89 -21.17 -7.97
N MET A 690 26.68 -21.62 -8.24
CA MET A 690 26.30 -23.03 -8.29
C MET A 690 26.43 -23.58 -9.70
N VAL A 691 27.12 -24.71 -9.81
CA VAL A 691 27.27 -25.46 -11.06
C VAL A 691 26.59 -26.79 -10.88
N TYR A 692 25.61 -27.11 -11.73
CA TYR A 692 24.79 -28.32 -11.57
C TYR A 692 24.88 -29.24 -12.79
N SER A 693 24.45 -30.48 -12.59
CA SER A 693 24.30 -31.49 -13.63
C SER A 693 22.89 -32.07 -13.61
N GLY A 694 22.20 -32.06 -14.76
CA GLY A 694 20.81 -32.51 -14.85
C GLY A 694 19.82 -31.37 -14.66
N SER A 695 19.41 -31.08 -13.42
CA SER A 695 18.33 -30.13 -13.11
C SER A 695 18.54 -29.42 -11.77
N ILE A 696 17.93 -28.25 -11.61
CA ILE A 696 17.73 -27.61 -10.30
C ILE A 696 16.23 -27.46 -10.06
N LYS A 697 15.76 -27.88 -8.89
CA LYS A 697 14.39 -27.66 -8.43
C LYS A 697 14.40 -26.87 -7.12
N MET A 698 13.75 -25.71 -7.09
CA MET A 698 13.61 -24.90 -5.88
C MET A 698 12.14 -24.93 -5.45
N ASN A 699 11.87 -25.42 -4.24
CA ASN A 699 10.52 -25.45 -3.68
C ASN A 699 10.44 -24.46 -2.54
N TYR A 700 9.65 -23.39 -2.73
CA TYR A 700 9.46 -22.39 -1.69
C TYR A 700 8.71 -22.95 -0.48
N ASP A 701 9.27 -22.76 0.72
CA ASP A 701 8.57 -23.03 1.98
C ASP A 701 7.75 -21.82 2.39
N ILE A 702 6.43 -21.95 2.27
CA ILE A 702 5.49 -20.86 2.51
C ILE A 702 5.49 -20.34 3.94
N ARG A 703 5.84 -21.20 4.91
CA ARG A 703 5.82 -20.84 6.34
C ARG A 703 6.79 -19.70 6.63
N VAL A 704 7.80 -19.53 5.79
CA VAL A 704 8.84 -18.52 5.96
C VAL A 704 8.26 -17.09 5.93
N ARG A 705 7.24 -16.84 5.11
CA ARG A 705 6.59 -15.53 5.01
C ARG A 705 5.77 -15.17 6.25
N SER A 706 4.97 -16.12 6.73
CA SER A 706 4.07 -15.92 7.87
C SER A 706 4.77 -16.08 9.22
N ARG A 707 5.83 -16.89 9.28
CA ARG A 707 6.47 -17.36 10.51
C ARG A 707 7.99 -17.22 10.50
N GLY A 708 8.54 -16.38 9.63
CA GLY A 708 9.98 -16.12 9.62
C GLY A 708 10.52 -15.63 10.97
N ASP A 709 9.70 -14.90 11.73
CA ASP A 709 10.00 -14.46 13.09
C ASP A 709 10.08 -15.67 14.06
N ASP A 710 9.12 -16.62 13.99
CA ASP A 710 9.10 -17.85 14.80
C ASP A 710 10.29 -18.78 14.51
N PHE A 711 10.77 -18.79 13.26
CA PHE A 711 11.94 -19.56 12.87
C PHE A 711 13.24 -18.83 13.18
N HIS A 712 13.16 -17.60 13.68
CA HIS A 712 14.30 -16.72 13.93
C HIS A 712 15.20 -16.64 12.71
N LEU A 713 14.64 -16.29 11.56
CA LEU A 713 15.43 -15.99 10.36
C LEU A 713 16.10 -14.61 10.50
N PRO A 714 17.18 -14.34 9.75
CA PRO A 714 17.84 -13.04 9.73
C PRO A 714 16.85 -11.88 9.59
N ARG A 715 16.96 -10.90 10.48
CA ARG A 715 15.99 -9.81 10.59
C ARG A 715 16.43 -8.59 9.80
N GLY A 716 15.51 -8.00 9.06
CA GLY A 716 15.71 -6.78 8.29
C GLY A 716 14.83 -5.64 8.80
N LEU A 717 15.14 -4.44 8.34
CA LEU A 717 14.33 -3.26 8.62
C LEU A 717 13.08 -3.25 7.74
N GLU A 718 11.92 -3.51 8.33
CA GLU A 718 10.65 -3.55 7.58
C GLU A 718 10.11 -2.14 7.29
N PRO A 719 9.38 -1.95 6.18
CA PRO A 719 8.64 -0.72 5.95
C PRO A 719 7.73 -0.40 7.15
N PRO A 720 7.72 0.86 7.62
CA PRO A 720 7.03 1.22 8.84
C PRO A 720 5.53 1.13 8.65
N ARG A 721 4.82 0.56 9.64
CA ARG A 721 3.36 0.42 9.61
C ARG A 721 2.66 1.38 10.55
N VAL A 722 1.47 1.84 10.18
CA VAL A 722 0.61 2.62 11.05
C VAL A 722 -0.08 1.67 12.04
N ILE A 723 0.08 1.90 13.34
CA ILE A 723 -0.51 1.08 14.41
C ILE A 723 -1.85 1.65 14.84
N THR A 724 -1.89 2.95 15.07
CA THR A 724 -3.11 3.67 15.40
C THR A 724 -3.20 4.93 14.55
N TRP A 725 -4.43 5.28 14.23
CA TRP A 725 -4.76 6.48 13.49
C TRP A 725 -5.98 7.11 14.15
N SER A 726 -5.91 8.40 14.45
CA SER A 726 -7.04 9.13 15.02
C SER A 726 -7.11 10.57 14.51
N GLN A 727 -8.34 11.03 14.33
CA GLN A 727 -8.67 12.40 13.99
C GLN A 727 -9.02 13.16 15.27
N ASN A 728 -8.44 14.36 15.45
CA ASN A 728 -8.82 15.29 16.52
C ASN A 728 -9.54 16.52 15.95
#